data_AF-A0A0P5S9E1-F1
#
_entry.id   AF-A0A0P5S9E1-F1
#
_cell.length_a   1.000
_cell.length_b   1.000
_cell.length_c   1.000
_cell.angle_alpha   90.00
_cell.angle_beta   90.00
_cell.angle_gamma   90.00
#
_symmetry.space_group_name_H-M   'P 1'
#
loop_
_entity.id
_entity.type
_entity.pdbx_description
1 polymer ?
#
loop_
_entity_poly.entity_id
_entity_poly.type
_entity_poly.pdbx_seq_one_letter_code
_entity_poly.pdbx_strand_id
1 'polypeptide(L)'
;MMLRWLIAVLVMELLFSAASSQTYPSRYPVYSDHLPPKQYPERPITPDYHPPAAGVSYHNPYTAHHKPVLVEYPSPQQKYCPNIGGLESQCRPAKDCAVWYDAVRATPGTACILENGKGHGVCCPVIPLNGRHRAPFKKPNPCDEGIELDPHVEHIDLVAVNEAALAGQSQMESMMATEKRLVQKKIVVRKGSGSFTHSWVFFHSTADSVKISNSSLYGVFAVMQLSRRYRIKPEQIECVANRFQLRDTILFDTCPSHPNCDEKTLASPFRTMNGSCNNAHPPGHTPWGLPKTQYQRALAPVYADGVWTPRLAKDGGQLPPPRLLSLSVVRDIDVPSDSDSTFVMQYGQFIDHDMLETMESKSADGLPVPCCTDEGNFLLDEDLSHGKCIPIEIPKDDPFYSRFRQRCMQFARSAPSCRTDGRLGHVEQMNQNTHFLDLSGLYGSDDKVAAELRTFEKGALKVLIRPRHAYHHDMDLHPPDNDTDVDCALSRAVTGIDPPEEIKCFLAGDNRINVTPYMVASQTVFLREHNGVAELLSTLNPHWDDERLYQEARRILIAQMQHITYNEFLPIVIGRTKMQELGLLPLQYGFSRDYDENVNPSILNEFAAAAFRFGHSLVPGRQDLINQRRVKERDILLRQHFFKTQETYTPGNLDKFLIALATVPGQRVDNFFTEELTNHLFEEEGKGFGMDLVSLNIQRGRDHGLPGYNAYRVLCGLPRAEEFHDLLDVFPPRIVEKFEFLYASVDDIDLFIAGVSERPAPGAMVGPTFQCIIADQFLRLKRGDRFFYDLIGQTGSFTEDQLNEIRKASYSRLVCDNSHVKSIQPLFFKAESEVNPVMDCESFDSIPRMNLYPWKEVDTGASLWNTAEDGVKWSSNCDFEGYNIGSPLSVIDGGQCGRRCIDTRGCNAFWSKDGWCSLKDIPKGLRQTRSENSICGFLPWKL
;
A
#
# COMPACT_ATOMS: atom_id res chain seq x y z
N MET A 1 -51.07 31.99 -24.14
CA MET A 1 -50.16 32.76 -23.26
C MET A 1 -48.70 32.29 -23.31
N MET A 2 -48.37 31.23 -24.06
CA MET A 2 -46.99 30.78 -24.35
C MET A 2 -46.41 31.36 -25.66
N LEU A 3 -47.11 32.31 -26.31
CA LEU A 3 -46.75 32.88 -27.62
C LEU A 3 -46.47 34.41 -27.58
N ARG A 4 -46.43 35.01 -26.39
CA ARG A 4 -46.10 36.45 -26.22
C ARG A 4 -44.75 36.71 -25.51
N TRP A 5 -44.08 35.67 -25.02
CA TRP A 5 -42.71 35.77 -24.48
C TRP A 5 -41.63 35.46 -25.53
N LEU A 6 -41.93 34.64 -26.55
CA LEU A 6 -40.98 34.33 -27.63
C LEU A 6 -40.79 35.45 -28.67
N ILE A 7 -41.63 36.49 -28.66
CA ILE A 7 -41.52 37.63 -29.61
C ILE A 7 -40.72 38.80 -28.99
N ALA A 8 -40.47 38.80 -27.67
CA ALA A 8 -39.69 39.85 -26.99
C ALA A 8 -38.17 39.58 -27.01
N VAL A 9 -37.75 38.34 -27.23
CA VAL A 9 -36.32 37.94 -27.24
C VAL A 9 -35.70 38.05 -28.65
N LEU A 10 -36.52 38.09 -29.70
CA LEU A 10 -36.06 38.10 -31.10
C LEU A 10 -35.96 39.50 -31.75
N VAL A 11 -36.14 40.59 -30.99
CA VAL A 11 -36.13 41.97 -31.54
C VAL A 11 -35.07 42.88 -30.87
N MET A 12 -34.28 42.39 -29.91
CA MET A 12 -33.25 43.20 -29.22
C MET A 12 -31.79 42.84 -29.58
N GLU A 13 -31.54 42.08 -30.65
CA GLU A 13 -30.17 41.78 -31.12
C GLU A 13 -29.76 42.50 -32.41
N LEU A 14 -30.61 43.36 -32.96
CA LEU A 14 -30.27 44.17 -34.13
C LEU A 14 -30.85 45.57 -33.94
N LEU A 15 -30.10 46.45 -33.25
CA LEU A 15 -30.04 47.88 -33.49
C LEU A 15 -29.06 48.53 -32.48
N PHE A 16 -28.03 49.19 -33.03
CA PHE A 16 -27.08 50.12 -32.41
C PHE A 16 -25.73 49.58 -31.91
N SER A 17 -24.80 49.53 -32.88
CA SER A 17 -23.44 50.03 -32.72
C SER A 17 -23.41 51.55 -32.96
N ALA A 18 -22.56 52.27 -32.20
CA ALA A 18 -21.76 53.46 -32.57
C ALA A 18 -21.81 54.70 -31.63
N ALA A 19 -20.62 55.32 -31.51
CA ALA A 19 -20.23 56.64 -30.94
C ALA A 19 -19.88 56.67 -29.42
N SER A 20 -18.59 56.63 -29.03
CA SER A 20 -17.60 57.75 -28.91
C SER A 20 -17.96 58.73 -27.75
N SER A 21 -17.12 59.23 -26.83
CA SER A 21 -15.67 59.48 -26.79
C SER A 21 -15.29 60.16 -25.43
N GLN A 22 -13.99 60.15 -25.05
CA GLN A 22 -13.27 61.11 -24.17
C GLN A 22 -13.55 61.03 -22.63
N THR A 23 -12.60 61.12 -21.68
CA THR A 23 -11.19 61.56 -21.63
C THR A 23 -10.51 61.12 -20.30
N TYR A 24 -9.19 60.94 -20.38
CA TYR A 24 -8.10 60.60 -19.42
C TYR A 24 -7.92 61.57 -18.19
N PRO A 25 -7.04 61.33 -17.15
CA PRO A 25 -5.60 60.98 -17.33
C PRO A 25 -4.77 60.20 -16.26
N SER A 26 -3.62 59.69 -16.77
CA SER A 26 -2.23 59.64 -16.19
C SER A 26 -1.88 58.61 -15.10
N ARG A 27 -0.79 57.79 -15.12
CA ARG A 27 0.58 57.78 -15.74
C ARG A 27 1.13 56.32 -15.76
N TYR A 28 1.57 55.75 -16.91
CA TYR A 28 2.95 55.54 -17.45
C TYR A 28 3.90 54.56 -16.70
N PRO A 29 4.88 53.87 -17.37
CA PRO A 29 5.03 53.53 -18.80
C PRO A 29 5.57 52.09 -19.12
N VAL A 30 5.30 51.57 -20.33
CA VAL A 30 6.12 50.57 -21.06
C VAL A 30 6.18 50.97 -22.54
N TYR A 31 7.38 51.00 -23.15
CA TYR A 31 7.68 51.15 -24.59
C TYR A 31 8.21 49.78 -25.08
N SER A 32 7.60 49.06 -26.06
CA SER A 32 7.57 49.17 -27.55
C SER A 32 8.91 48.74 -28.22
N ASP A 33 9.04 48.07 -29.38
CA ASP A 33 8.23 47.75 -30.59
C ASP A 33 8.87 46.50 -31.32
N HIS A 34 8.35 45.78 -32.35
CA HIS A 34 7.88 46.19 -33.70
C HIS A 34 7.12 45.08 -34.50
N LEU A 35 6.21 45.54 -35.38
CA LEU A 35 5.32 44.92 -36.43
C LEU A 35 6.05 44.61 -37.78
N PRO A 36 5.43 44.25 -38.97
CA PRO A 36 4.09 43.70 -39.37
C PRO A 36 4.11 42.62 -40.54
N PRO A 37 2.93 42.15 -41.05
CA PRO A 37 2.75 41.25 -42.22
C PRO A 37 2.12 41.91 -43.50
N LYS A 38 2.26 41.27 -44.69
CA LYS A 38 1.54 41.57 -45.98
C LYS A 38 1.33 40.27 -46.81
N GLN A 39 0.10 39.83 -47.09
CA GLN A 39 -0.81 40.02 -48.27
C GLN A 39 -0.58 39.08 -49.47
N TYR A 40 -1.67 38.50 -50.06
CA TYR A 40 -1.95 38.32 -51.51
C TYR A 40 -3.37 37.69 -51.76
N PRO A 41 -3.98 37.79 -52.97
CA PRO A 41 -5.40 38.11 -53.20
C PRO A 41 -6.20 37.05 -54.02
N GLU A 42 -7.38 37.46 -54.50
CA GLU A 42 -8.64 36.77 -54.84
C GLU A 42 -8.75 35.87 -56.11
N ARG A 43 -9.89 35.13 -56.14
CA ARG A 43 -10.43 34.14 -57.11
C ARG A 43 -10.91 34.72 -58.47
N PRO A 44 -11.36 33.87 -59.44
CA PRO A 44 -12.81 33.78 -59.72
C PRO A 44 -13.36 32.38 -60.17
N ILE A 45 -14.65 32.37 -60.51
CA ILE A 45 -15.74 31.37 -60.36
C ILE A 45 -16.12 30.64 -61.69
N THR A 46 -16.26 29.29 -61.64
CA THR A 46 -17.17 28.27 -62.31
C THR A 46 -17.62 28.40 -63.80
N PRO A 47 -18.37 27.45 -64.45
CA PRO A 47 -18.84 26.08 -64.12
C PRO A 47 -18.67 25.02 -65.26
N ASP A 48 -18.75 23.71 -64.96
CA ASP A 48 -19.54 22.76 -65.76
C ASP A 48 -19.83 21.41 -65.04
N TYR A 49 -21.14 21.16 -64.96
CA TYR A 49 -22.03 20.02 -64.65
C TYR A 49 -21.55 18.54 -64.61
N HIS A 50 -21.81 17.89 -63.44
CA HIS A 50 -22.67 16.69 -63.17
C HIS A 50 -22.16 15.21 -63.23
N PRO A 51 -22.75 14.26 -62.43
CA PRO A 51 -22.14 13.61 -61.23
C PRO A 51 -22.30 12.05 -61.24
N PRO A 52 -22.39 11.23 -60.13
CA PRO A 52 -22.10 11.40 -58.69
C PRO A 52 -21.29 10.25 -57.98
N ALA A 53 -20.97 10.52 -56.70
CA ALA A 53 -20.79 9.60 -55.55
C ALA A 53 -19.43 8.92 -55.27
N ALA A 54 -18.63 9.52 -54.36
CA ALA A 54 -17.98 8.87 -53.22
C ALA A 54 -17.31 9.94 -52.32
N GLY A 55 -17.71 10.03 -51.05
CA GLY A 55 -17.26 11.04 -50.11
C GLY A 55 -15.90 10.72 -49.47
N VAL A 56 -15.03 11.72 -49.36
CA VAL A 56 -13.78 11.67 -48.58
C VAL A 56 -13.88 12.71 -47.45
N SER A 57 -13.61 12.24 -46.23
CA SER A 57 -13.62 12.98 -44.96
C SER A 57 -12.20 13.45 -44.60
N TYR A 58 -12.12 14.60 -43.92
CA TYR A 58 -10.89 15.20 -43.38
C TYR A 58 -10.34 14.41 -42.18
N HIS A 59 -9.05 14.09 -42.20
CA HIS A 59 -8.33 13.33 -41.16
C HIS A 59 -8.06 14.14 -39.88
N ASN A 60 -8.49 13.58 -38.74
CA ASN A 60 -8.05 13.86 -37.38
C ASN A 60 -6.99 12.79 -36.98
N PRO A 61 -5.80 13.13 -36.44
CA PRO A 61 -4.76 12.13 -36.17
C PRO A 61 -4.88 11.36 -34.84
N TYR A 62 -5.97 11.49 -34.07
CA TYR A 62 -6.17 10.75 -32.80
C TYR A 62 -7.30 9.71 -32.84
N THR A 63 -7.41 8.96 -33.94
CA THR A 63 -8.10 7.67 -33.97
C THR A 63 -7.21 6.66 -34.68
N ALA A 64 -6.14 6.24 -34.01
CA ALA A 64 -5.51 4.97 -34.35
C ALA A 64 -6.52 3.87 -34.02
N HIS A 65 -7.28 3.43 -35.03
CA HIS A 65 -7.81 2.08 -35.02
C HIS A 65 -6.63 1.16 -34.76
N HIS A 66 -6.54 0.58 -33.57
CA HIS A 66 -5.81 -0.66 -33.37
C HIS A 66 -6.43 -1.67 -34.33
N LYS A 67 -5.88 -1.75 -35.54
CA LYS A 67 -5.84 -3.04 -36.23
C LYS A 67 -5.16 -3.98 -35.24
N PRO A 68 -5.74 -5.15 -34.94
CA PRO A 68 -4.98 -6.15 -34.23
C PRO A 68 -3.73 -6.35 -35.06
N VAL A 69 -2.58 -5.97 -34.51
CA VAL A 69 -1.32 -6.48 -35.01
C VAL A 69 -1.45 -7.97 -34.73
N LEU A 70 -1.81 -8.74 -35.75
CA LEU A 70 -1.37 -10.13 -35.78
C LEU A 70 0.14 -10.01 -35.75
N VAL A 71 0.70 -10.07 -34.54
CA VAL A 71 2.13 -10.23 -34.36
C VAL A 71 2.41 -11.55 -35.06
N GLU A 72 3.05 -11.48 -36.23
CA GLU A 72 3.70 -12.66 -36.79
C GLU A 72 4.70 -13.10 -35.74
N TYR A 73 4.34 -14.15 -34.99
CA TYR A 73 5.21 -14.74 -33.99
C TYR A 73 6.57 -15.02 -34.63
N PRO A 74 7.69 -14.53 -34.08
CA PRO A 74 9.00 -14.91 -34.58
C PRO A 74 9.12 -16.43 -34.55
N SER A 75 9.73 -16.98 -35.60
CA SER A 75 9.78 -18.43 -35.81
C SER A 75 10.35 -19.19 -34.58
N PRO A 76 9.84 -20.38 -34.27
CA PRO A 76 9.98 -21.04 -32.97
C PRO A 76 11.34 -21.75 -32.77
N GLN A 77 12.46 -21.03 -32.76
CA GLN A 77 13.80 -21.64 -32.66
C GLN A 77 14.86 -20.86 -31.87
N GLN A 78 14.52 -19.89 -31.02
CA GLN A 78 15.56 -19.26 -30.19
C GLN A 78 15.92 -20.15 -28.99
N LYS A 79 16.76 -21.17 -29.21
CA LYS A 79 17.35 -22.01 -28.16
C LYS A 79 18.43 -21.27 -27.35
N TYR A 80 18.88 -20.10 -27.80
CA TYR A 80 20.00 -19.37 -27.20
C TYR A 80 19.53 -18.01 -26.65
N CYS A 81 19.68 -17.85 -25.34
CA CYS A 81 19.38 -16.62 -24.65
C CYS A 81 20.56 -15.64 -24.70
N PRO A 82 20.35 -14.37 -25.09
CA PRO A 82 21.41 -13.37 -25.10
C PRO A 82 21.85 -13.00 -23.68
N ASN A 83 23.07 -12.52 -23.50
CA ASN A 83 23.49 -12.00 -22.21
C ASN A 83 22.70 -10.73 -21.85
N ILE A 84 22.24 -10.64 -20.60
CA ILE A 84 21.49 -9.48 -20.09
C ILE A 84 22.35 -8.76 -19.07
N GLY A 85 22.63 -7.48 -19.30
CA GLY A 85 23.52 -6.72 -18.43
C GLY A 85 24.92 -7.33 -18.29
N GLY A 86 25.40 -8.04 -19.32
CA GLY A 86 26.69 -8.73 -19.32
C GLY A 86 26.69 -10.10 -18.62
N LEU A 87 25.55 -10.57 -18.10
CA LEU A 87 25.40 -11.86 -17.44
C LEU A 87 24.75 -12.90 -18.36
N GLU A 88 25.17 -14.15 -18.23
CA GLU A 88 24.53 -15.29 -18.88
C GLU A 88 23.07 -15.39 -18.42
N SER A 89 22.17 -15.68 -19.36
CA SER A 89 20.74 -15.74 -19.10
C SER A 89 20.13 -17.04 -19.60
N GLN A 90 19.01 -17.42 -19.00
CA GLN A 90 18.27 -18.66 -19.31
C GLN A 90 16.81 -18.35 -19.55
N CYS A 91 16.16 -19.19 -20.36
CA CYS A 91 14.73 -19.05 -20.65
C CYS A 91 13.90 -19.49 -19.44
N ARG A 92 13.13 -18.57 -18.83
CA ARG A 92 12.33 -18.80 -17.63
C ARG A 92 10.94 -18.17 -17.74
N PRO A 93 9.94 -18.60 -16.96
CA PRO A 93 8.66 -17.88 -16.88
C PRO A 93 8.90 -16.41 -16.53
N ALA A 94 8.15 -15.49 -17.16
CA ALA A 94 8.42 -14.06 -17.04
C ALA A 94 8.36 -13.53 -15.59
N LYS A 95 7.55 -14.16 -14.71
CA LYS A 95 7.51 -13.85 -13.26
C LYS A 95 8.88 -13.97 -12.58
N ASP A 96 9.73 -14.90 -13.02
CA ASP A 96 11.07 -15.12 -12.47
C ASP A 96 12.07 -14.05 -12.96
N CYS A 97 11.66 -13.31 -14.00
CA CYS A 97 12.40 -12.24 -14.62
C CYS A 97 11.90 -10.85 -14.21
N ALA A 98 10.92 -10.73 -13.31
CA ALA A 98 10.32 -9.46 -12.89
C ALA A 98 11.39 -8.44 -12.45
N VAL A 99 12.35 -8.89 -11.62
CA VAL A 99 13.51 -8.11 -11.14
C VAL A 99 14.43 -7.63 -12.28
N TRP A 100 14.48 -8.37 -13.39
CA TRP A 100 15.31 -8.07 -14.55
C TRP A 100 14.55 -7.39 -15.69
N TYR A 101 13.25 -7.11 -15.52
CA TYR A 101 12.34 -6.78 -16.62
C TYR A 101 12.83 -5.63 -17.51
N ASP A 102 13.28 -4.51 -16.92
CA ASP A 102 13.68 -3.34 -17.73
C ASP A 102 14.93 -3.64 -18.59
N ALA A 103 15.90 -4.38 -18.04
CA ALA A 103 17.09 -4.80 -18.77
C ALA A 103 16.78 -5.83 -19.86
N VAL A 104 15.85 -6.73 -19.56
CA VAL A 104 15.34 -7.77 -20.47
C VAL A 104 14.59 -7.13 -21.64
N ARG A 105 13.68 -6.19 -21.36
CA ARG A 105 12.92 -5.45 -22.37
C ARG A 105 13.82 -4.59 -23.25
N ALA A 106 14.87 -3.99 -22.69
CA ALA A 106 15.83 -3.19 -23.45
C ALA A 106 16.76 -4.03 -24.34
N THR A 107 16.84 -5.35 -24.12
CA THR A 107 17.70 -6.26 -24.89
C THR A 107 16.88 -6.99 -25.96
N PRO A 108 17.21 -6.85 -27.27
CA PRO A 108 16.48 -7.54 -28.33
C PRO A 108 16.63 -9.07 -28.27
N GLY A 109 15.61 -9.79 -28.73
CA GLY A 109 15.65 -11.25 -28.86
C GLY A 109 15.67 -12.00 -27.53
N THR A 110 14.98 -11.48 -26.52
CA THR A 110 14.89 -12.07 -25.17
C THR A 110 13.65 -12.92 -24.96
N ALA A 111 12.63 -12.82 -25.83
CA ALA A 111 11.51 -13.76 -25.84
C ALA A 111 11.99 -15.17 -26.23
N CYS A 112 11.49 -16.20 -25.55
CA CYS A 112 11.89 -17.58 -25.79
C CYS A 112 10.74 -18.55 -25.50
N ILE A 113 10.93 -19.82 -25.88
CA ILE A 113 10.00 -20.91 -25.54
C ILE A 113 10.62 -21.73 -24.41
N LEU A 114 9.84 -21.98 -23.36
CA LEU A 114 10.29 -22.75 -22.19
C LEU A 114 10.71 -24.17 -22.60
N GLU A 115 11.61 -24.78 -21.82
CA GLU A 115 12.27 -26.05 -22.18
C GLU A 115 11.30 -27.20 -22.49
N ASN A 116 10.11 -27.17 -21.92
CA ASN A 116 9.07 -28.17 -22.15
C ASN A 116 8.33 -28.00 -23.51
N GLY A 117 8.68 -26.96 -24.28
CA GLY A 117 8.14 -26.64 -25.60
C GLY A 117 6.71 -26.09 -25.60
N LYS A 118 6.13 -25.78 -24.43
CA LYS A 118 4.69 -25.49 -24.29
C LYS A 118 4.36 -24.09 -23.77
N GLY A 119 5.30 -23.39 -23.13
CA GLY A 119 5.06 -22.05 -22.56
C GLY A 119 5.95 -20.96 -23.12
N HIS A 120 5.47 -19.72 -23.03
CA HIS A 120 6.25 -18.53 -23.36
C HIS A 120 7.16 -18.17 -22.17
N GLY A 121 8.44 -18.00 -22.45
CA GLY A 121 9.44 -17.63 -21.48
C GLY A 121 10.17 -16.36 -21.89
N VAL A 122 11.04 -15.92 -20.99
CA VAL A 122 11.91 -14.77 -21.21
C VAL A 122 13.32 -15.11 -20.72
N CYS A 123 14.30 -14.67 -21.49
CA CYS A 123 15.71 -14.82 -21.18
C CYS A 123 16.11 -13.84 -20.09
N CYS A 124 16.34 -14.33 -18.87
CA CYS A 124 16.86 -13.52 -17.78
C CYS A 124 17.96 -14.23 -16.97
N PRO A 125 18.90 -13.47 -16.38
CA PRO A 125 19.92 -14.04 -15.52
C PRO A 125 19.32 -14.61 -14.24
N VAL A 126 20.09 -15.48 -13.59
CA VAL A 126 19.82 -15.84 -12.19
C VAL A 126 19.79 -14.57 -11.34
N ILE A 127 18.86 -14.50 -10.38
CA ILE A 127 18.83 -13.40 -9.42
C ILE A 127 20.19 -13.36 -8.72
N PRO A 128 20.88 -12.21 -8.73
CA PRO A 128 22.23 -12.13 -8.22
C PRO A 128 22.23 -12.28 -6.69
N LEU A 129 23.41 -12.55 -6.12
CA LEU A 129 23.54 -12.64 -4.67
C LEU A 129 23.18 -11.31 -4.02
N ASN A 130 22.35 -11.40 -2.97
CA ASN A 130 21.96 -10.28 -2.13
C ASN A 130 23.16 -9.72 -1.35
N GLY A 131 23.24 -8.39 -1.26
CA GLY A 131 24.11 -7.70 -0.33
C GLY A 131 23.69 -7.94 1.13
N ARG A 132 24.58 -7.61 2.07
CA ARG A 132 24.33 -7.69 3.52
C ARG A 132 24.44 -6.32 4.20
N HIS A 133 23.98 -5.28 3.52
CA HIS A 133 23.96 -3.94 4.10
C HIS A 133 22.92 -3.86 5.24
N ARG A 134 23.23 -3.05 6.26
CA ARG A 134 22.31 -2.78 7.39
C ARG A 134 21.26 -1.77 6.96
N ALA A 135 20.22 -1.63 7.78
CA ALA A 135 19.28 -0.52 7.63
C ALA A 135 20.05 0.80 7.58
N PRO A 136 19.85 1.62 6.53
CA PRO A 136 20.57 2.89 6.41
C PRO A 136 20.26 3.82 7.58
N PHE A 137 19.05 3.77 8.16
CA PHE A 137 18.69 4.67 9.25
C PHE A 137 18.92 4.05 10.62
N LYS A 138 19.64 4.79 11.46
CA LYS A 138 19.72 4.53 12.90
C LYS A 138 18.58 5.27 13.58
N LYS A 139 18.10 4.73 14.71
CA LYS A 139 17.17 5.47 15.57
C LYS A 139 17.82 6.81 15.95
N PRO A 140 17.14 7.95 15.76
CA PRO A 140 17.70 9.25 16.15
C PRO A 140 17.99 9.26 17.65
N ASN A 141 19.09 9.91 18.04
CA ASN A 141 19.40 10.11 19.45
C ASN A 141 18.38 11.10 20.03
N PRO A 142 17.64 10.77 21.10
CA PRO A 142 16.67 11.70 21.69
C PRO A 142 17.31 13.00 22.19
N CYS A 143 18.63 13.01 22.41
CA CYS A 143 19.37 14.24 22.62
C CYS A 143 20.62 14.21 21.74
N ASP A 144 20.64 14.97 20.65
CA ASP A 144 21.82 15.06 19.80
C ASP A 144 23.05 15.45 20.64
N GLU A 145 24.18 14.77 20.43
CA GLU A 145 25.39 14.91 21.26
C GLU A 145 25.97 16.34 21.29
N GLY A 146 25.50 17.25 20.43
CA GLY A 146 25.91 18.65 20.34
C GLY A 146 24.99 19.66 21.05
N ILE A 147 23.88 19.24 21.67
CA ILE A 147 22.94 20.17 22.31
C ILE A 147 23.35 20.40 23.77
N GLU A 148 23.98 21.54 24.05
CA GLU A 148 24.21 22.00 25.42
C GLU A 148 22.90 22.50 26.04
N LEU A 149 22.58 22.01 27.25
CA LEU A 149 21.42 22.45 28.00
C LEU A 149 21.72 23.79 28.69
N ASP A 150 20.77 24.73 28.62
CA ASP A 150 20.89 25.97 29.35
C ASP A 150 20.84 25.66 30.87
N PRO A 151 21.66 26.30 31.72
CA PRO A 151 21.79 25.93 33.15
C PRO A 151 20.47 25.94 33.94
N HIS A 152 19.56 26.85 33.59
CA HIS A 152 18.24 26.95 34.24
C HIS A 152 17.31 25.78 33.91
N VAL A 153 17.58 25.04 32.83
CA VAL A 153 16.80 23.90 32.37
C VAL A 153 17.36 22.58 32.92
N GLU A 154 18.66 22.53 33.22
CA GLU A 154 19.29 21.36 33.83
C GLU A 154 18.66 20.99 35.18
N HIS A 155 18.23 21.99 35.95
CA HIS A 155 17.66 21.83 37.29
C HIS A 155 16.15 21.55 37.34
N ILE A 156 15.49 21.35 36.20
CA ILE A 156 14.07 20.94 36.19
C ILE A 156 13.95 19.56 36.85
N ASP A 157 13.06 19.46 37.83
CA ASP A 157 12.81 18.26 38.61
C ASP A 157 11.38 17.70 38.39
N LEU A 158 11.07 16.59 39.06
CA LEU A 158 9.76 15.95 38.94
C LEU A 158 8.61 16.80 39.48
N VAL A 159 8.87 17.70 40.44
CA VAL A 159 7.85 18.60 40.98
C VAL A 159 7.44 19.60 39.90
N ALA A 160 8.42 20.21 39.23
CA ALA A 160 8.17 21.10 38.09
C ALA A 160 7.38 20.41 36.97
N VAL A 161 7.69 19.15 36.68
CA VAL A 161 6.97 18.34 35.69
C VAL A 161 5.52 18.09 36.11
N ASN A 162 5.26 17.75 37.37
CA ASN A 162 3.90 17.53 37.88
C ASN A 162 3.09 18.84 37.90
N GLU A 163 3.69 19.98 38.23
CA GLU A 163 3.02 21.29 38.10
C GLU A 163 2.65 21.60 36.64
N ALA A 164 3.55 21.32 35.70
CA ALA A 164 3.28 21.49 34.28
C ALA A 164 2.19 20.53 33.79
N ALA A 165 2.15 19.30 34.31
CA ALA A 165 1.10 18.32 34.00
C ALA A 165 -0.29 18.77 34.49
N LEU A 166 -0.40 19.35 35.69
CA LEU A 166 -1.65 19.95 36.17
C LEU A 166 -2.11 21.11 35.26
N ALA A 167 -1.19 21.98 34.85
CA ALA A 167 -1.50 23.04 33.88
C ALA A 167 -1.94 22.47 32.51
N GLY A 168 -1.32 21.36 32.09
CA GLY A 168 -1.69 20.63 30.88
C GLY A 168 -3.10 20.03 30.96
N GLN A 169 -3.51 19.52 32.12
CA GLN A 169 -4.89 19.07 32.36
C GLN A 169 -5.90 20.23 32.21
N SER A 170 -5.61 21.40 32.77
CA SER A 170 -6.47 22.59 32.57
C SER A 170 -6.54 23.01 31.09
N GLN A 171 -5.47 22.84 30.31
CA GLN A 171 -5.49 23.08 28.87
C GLN A 171 -6.39 22.07 28.13
N MET A 172 -6.38 20.79 28.52
CA MET A 172 -7.31 19.78 28.00
C MET A 172 -8.76 20.15 28.30
N GLU A 173 -9.07 20.58 29.53
CA GLU A 173 -10.41 21.00 29.92
C GLU A 173 -10.91 22.20 29.11
N SER A 174 -10.03 23.18 28.87
CA SER A 174 -10.33 24.34 28.02
C SER A 174 -10.64 23.93 26.57
N MET A 175 -9.88 22.97 26.04
CA MET A 175 -10.12 22.41 24.71
C MET A 175 -11.49 21.70 24.65
N MET A 176 -11.82 20.85 25.63
CA MET A 176 -13.13 20.20 25.70
C MET A 176 -14.29 21.19 25.88
N ALA A 177 -14.07 22.30 26.60
CA ALA A 177 -15.06 23.39 26.67
C ALA A 177 -15.27 24.07 25.31
N THR A 178 -14.21 24.19 24.50
CA THR A 178 -14.28 24.67 23.12
C THR A 178 -15.12 23.75 22.24
N GLU A 179 -14.92 22.43 22.34
CA GLU A 179 -15.74 21.43 21.63
C GLU A 179 -17.24 21.60 21.96
N LYS A 180 -17.58 21.79 23.24
CA LYS A 180 -18.96 22.05 23.67
C LYS A 180 -19.54 23.34 23.07
N ARG A 181 -18.75 24.42 23.03
CA ARG A 181 -19.18 25.70 22.43
C ARG A 181 -19.42 25.58 20.93
N LEU A 182 -18.57 24.84 20.21
CA LEU A 182 -18.74 24.57 18.77
C LEU A 182 -20.08 23.87 18.51
N VAL A 183 -20.38 22.82 19.27
CA VAL A 183 -21.66 22.10 19.18
C VAL A 183 -22.85 23.02 19.52
N GLN A 184 -22.76 23.80 20.60
CA GLN A 184 -23.81 24.75 21.00
C GLN A 184 -24.09 25.81 19.92
N LYS A 185 -23.05 26.31 19.25
CA LYS A 185 -23.16 27.24 18.12
C LYS A 185 -23.48 26.55 16.78
N LYS A 186 -23.68 25.23 16.78
CA LYS A 186 -23.95 24.40 15.58
C LYS A 186 -22.85 24.48 14.51
N ILE A 187 -21.61 24.72 14.94
CA ILE A 187 -20.44 24.66 14.08
C ILE A 187 -19.96 23.21 14.12
N VAL A 188 -20.22 22.48 13.04
CA VAL A 188 -19.90 21.05 12.90
C VAL A 188 -19.40 20.79 11.49
N VAL A 189 -18.63 19.73 11.28
CA VAL A 189 -18.31 19.28 9.92
C VAL A 189 -19.56 18.62 9.35
N ARG A 190 -20.18 19.23 8.35
CA ARG A 190 -21.45 18.76 7.79
C ARG A 190 -21.33 17.36 7.16
N LYS A 191 -22.21 16.44 7.58
CA LYS A 191 -22.36 15.09 6.99
C LYS A 191 -22.58 15.19 5.47
N GLY A 192 -21.86 14.36 4.71
CA GLY A 192 -21.90 14.36 3.24
C GLY A 192 -21.00 15.39 2.53
N SER A 193 -20.36 16.32 3.26
CA SER A 193 -19.33 17.19 2.68
C SER A 193 -18.03 16.43 2.43
N GLY A 194 -17.21 16.87 1.47
CA GLY A 194 -15.88 16.28 1.23
C GLY A 194 -14.99 16.25 2.48
N SER A 195 -15.08 17.28 3.32
CA SER A 195 -14.43 17.36 4.64
C SER A 195 -14.88 16.24 5.59
N PHE A 196 -16.18 15.94 5.62
CA PHE A 196 -16.70 14.84 6.42
C PHE A 196 -16.26 13.50 5.84
N THR A 197 -16.29 13.33 4.52
CA THR A 197 -15.81 12.10 3.86
C THR A 197 -14.33 11.85 4.18
N HIS A 198 -13.49 12.87 4.07
CA HIS A 198 -12.07 12.80 4.43
C HIS A 198 -11.89 12.41 5.91
N SER A 199 -12.57 13.08 6.84
CA SER A 199 -12.36 12.81 8.27
C SER A 199 -13.04 11.53 8.75
N TRP A 200 -14.30 11.29 8.42
CA TRP A 200 -15.13 10.21 8.98
C TRP A 200 -15.00 8.90 8.21
N VAL A 201 -14.95 8.96 6.88
CA VAL A 201 -14.96 7.77 6.03
C VAL A 201 -13.53 7.30 5.79
N PHE A 202 -12.65 8.18 5.33
CA PHE A 202 -11.27 7.82 5.03
C PHE A 202 -10.42 7.66 6.29
N PHE A 203 -10.61 8.51 7.31
CA PHE A 203 -9.91 8.46 8.59
C PHE A 203 -10.81 7.97 9.73
N HIS A 204 -11.36 6.77 9.54
CA HIS A 204 -12.21 6.13 10.54
C HIS A 204 -11.48 6.02 11.89
N SER A 205 -12.24 6.07 12.98
CA SER A 205 -11.68 6.10 14.32
C SER A 205 -12.45 5.20 15.25
N THR A 206 -11.76 4.22 15.82
CA THR A 206 -12.32 3.39 16.89
C THR A 206 -12.41 4.19 18.20
N ALA A 207 -13.34 3.83 19.08
CA ALA A 207 -13.48 4.45 20.40
C ALA A 207 -12.17 4.36 21.23
N ASP A 208 -11.45 3.23 21.11
CA ASP A 208 -10.16 3.04 21.77
C ASP A 208 -9.10 4.01 21.25
N SER A 209 -9.04 4.22 19.93
CA SER A 209 -8.08 5.14 19.31
C SER A 209 -8.36 6.59 19.72
N VAL A 210 -9.64 7.01 19.80
CA VAL A 210 -10.03 8.32 20.35
C VAL A 210 -9.58 8.46 21.81
N LYS A 211 -9.77 7.40 22.61
CA LYS A 211 -9.36 7.38 24.02
C LYS A 211 -7.83 7.53 24.16
N ILE A 212 -7.05 6.71 23.45
CA ILE A 212 -5.58 6.76 23.50
C ILE A 212 -5.07 8.12 23.03
N SER A 213 -5.67 8.68 21.98
CA SER A 213 -5.36 10.01 21.48
C SER A 213 -5.56 11.12 22.52
N ASN A 214 -6.74 11.16 23.14
CA ASN A 214 -7.02 12.13 24.20
C ASN A 214 -6.12 11.92 25.43
N SER A 215 -5.80 10.68 25.77
CA SER A 215 -4.84 10.34 26.83
C SER A 215 -3.43 10.86 26.54
N SER A 216 -2.94 10.68 25.31
CA SER A 216 -1.61 11.14 24.90
C SER A 216 -1.46 12.67 24.99
N LEU A 217 -2.52 13.41 24.67
CA LEU A 217 -2.52 14.87 24.71
C LEU A 217 -2.21 15.46 26.09
N TYR A 218 -2.52 14.76 27.20
CA TYR A 218 -2.13 15.22 28.53
C TYR A 218 -0.61 15.33 28.68
N GLY A 219 0.14 14.34 28.18
CA GLY A 219 1.60 14.36 28.18
C GLY A 219 2.14 15.47 27.27
N VAL A 220 1.58 15.62 26.07
CA VAL A 220 1.96 16.68 25.12
C VAL A 220 1.77 18.06 25.74
N PHE A 221 0.60 18.33 26.32
CA PHE A 221 0.32 19.62 26.94
C PHE A 221 1.16 19.86 28.19
N ALA A 222 1.48 18.83 28.98
CA ALA A 222 2.44 18.94 30.07
C ALA A 222 3.80 19.46 29.58
N VAL A 223 4.33 18.89 28.49
CA VAL A 223 5.61 19.33 27.90
C VAL A 223 5.51 20.74 27.32
N MET A 224 4.40 21.10 26.67
CA MET A 224 4.17 22.48 26.20
C MET A 224 4.17 23.50 27.35
N GLN A 225 3.51 23.17 28.47
CA GLN A 225 3.48 24.04 29.65
C GLN A 225 4.85 24.13 30.32
N LEU A 226 5.59 23.03 30.38
CA LEU A 226 6.97 22.99 30.87
C LEU A 226 7.87 23.89 30.02
N SER A 227 7.80 23.75 28.69
CA SER A 227 8.52 24.58 27.71
C SER A 227 8.27 26.06 27.95
N ARG A 228 6.99 26.47 28.03
CA ARG A 228 6.60 27.87 28.23
C ARG A 228 7.05 28.44 29.57
N ARG A 229 6.88 27.68 30.66
CA ARG A 229 7.19 28.13 32.02
C ARG A 229 8.68 28.33 32.23
N TYR A 230 9.49 27.43 31.70
CA TYR A 230 10.94 27.45 31.86
C TYR A 230 11.70 28.03 30.66
N ARG A 231 10.99 28.48 29.61
CA ARG A 231 11.56 29.06 28.38
C ARG A 231 12.60 28.15 27.72
N ILE A 232 12.30 26.86 27.69
CA ILE A 232 13.17 25.85 27.08
C ILE A 232 13.18 26.10 25.57
N LYS A 233 14.37 26.17 24.97
CA LYS A 233 14.50 26.33 23.52
C LYS A 233 13.97 25.07 22.80
N PRO A 234 13.32 25.21 21.63
CA PRO A 234 12.74 24.07 20.89
C PRO A 234 13.71 22.88 20.72
N GLU A 235 14.97 23.15 20.41
CA GLU A 235 16.03 22.15 20.24
C GLU A 235 16.40 21.41 21.54
N GLN A 236 16.21 22.03 22.71
CA GLN A 236 16.50 21.42 24.01
C GLN A 236 15.34 20.58 24.58
N ILE A 237 14.13 20.70 23.99
CA ILE A 237 12.92 20.08 24.53
C ILE A 237 13.04 18.57 24.65
N GLU A 238 13.49 17.90 23.59
CA GLU A 238 13.54 16.44 23.57
C GLU A 238 14.56 15.92 24.60
N CYS A 239 15.70 16.59 24.75
CA CYS A 239 16.69 16.29 25.79
C CYS A 239 16.10 16.39 27.21
N VAL A 240 15.30 17.43 27.44
CA VAL A 240 14.79 17.76 28.77
C VAL A 240 13.61 16.88 29.15
N ALA A 241 12.62 16.76 28.27
CA ALA A 241 11.41 16.00 28.51
C ALA A 241 11.70 14.50 28.67
N ASN A 242 12.62 13.96 27.86
CA ASN A 242 12.99 12.55 27.95
C ASN A 242 13.64 12.15 29.26
N ARG A 243 14.08 13.07 30.14
CA ARG A 243 14.59 12.69 31.47
C ARG A 243 13.50 12.08 32.36
N PHE A 244 12.23 12.33 32.05
CA PHE A 244 11.10 11.96 32.89
C PHE A 244 10.27 10.83 32.26
N GLN A 245 9.98 9.82 33.06
CA GLN A 245 9.05 8.74 32.70
C GLN A 245 7.63 9.14 33.08
N LEU A 246 6.67 8.88 32.21
CA LEU A 246 5.25 9.12 32.45
C LEU A 246 4.76 8.43 33.73
N ARG A 247 5.24 7.21 33.99
CA ARG A 247 4.91 6.42 35.19
C ARG A 247 5.31 7.05 36.52
N ASP A 248 6.29 7.96 36.50
CA ASP A 248 6.78 8.64 37.69
C ASP A 248 6.03 9.97 37.94
N THR A 249 5.14 10.35 37.02
CA THR A 249 4.35 11.60 37.09
C THR A 249 2.90 11.33 37.51
N ILE A 250 2.13 12.39 37.73
CA ILE A 250 0.67 12.32 37.93
C ILE A 250 -0.11 11.80 36.72
N LEU A 251 0.56 11.53 35.58
CA LEU A 251 -0.04 11.03 34.34
C LEU A 251 0.15 9.51 34.16
N PHE A 252 0.61 8.79 35.18
CA PHE A 252 1.03 7.38 35.10
C PHE A 252 -0.02 6.41 34.55
N ASP A 253 -1.31 6.72 34.66
CA ASP A 253 -2.45 5.88 34.25
C ASP A 253 -3.08 6.33 32.92
N THR A 254 -2.53 7.36 32.28
CA THR A 254 -3.12 7.92 31.05
C THR A 254 -2.95 7.00 29.84
N CYS A 255 -1.81 6.31 29.74
CA CYS A 255 -1.47 5.47 28.60
C CYS A 255 -1.71 3.97 28.86
N PRO A 256 -2.21 3.21 27.86
CA PRO A 256 -2.46 1.79 28.03
C PRO A 256 -1.16 0.99 28.20
N SER A 257 -1.23 -0.11 28.94
CA SER A 257 -0.15 -1.10 28.98
C SER A 257 -0.17 -1.98 27.72
N HIS A 258 1.00 -2.47 27.33
CA HIS A 258 1.15 -3.37 26.19
C HIS A 258 0.95 -4.83 26.63
N PRO A 259 0.37 -5.69 25.76
CA PRO A 259 0.07 -7.08 26.09
C PRO A 259 1.36 -7.88 26.30
N ASN A 260 1.43 -8.71 27.34
CA ASN A 260 2.54 -9.64 27.51
C ASN A 260 2.36 -10.87 26.60
N CYS A 261 3.48 -11.39 26.09
CA CYS A 261 3.47 -12.59 25.25
C CYS A 261 3.62 -13.85 26.09
N ASP A 262 2.59 -14.70 26.08
CA ASP A 262 2.67 -16.02 26.71
C ASP A 262 3.44 -17.03 25.84
N GLU A 263 3.94 -18.10 26.46
CA GLU A 263 4.72 -19.13 25.78
C GLU A 263 3.94 -19.80 24.64
N LYS A 264 2.62 -19.93 24.79
CA LYS A 264 1.75 -20.54 23.78
C LYS A 264 1.70 -19.69 22.51
N THR A 265 1.59 -18.38 22.64
CA THR A 265 1.55 -17.43 21.53
C THR A 265 2.91 -17.36 20.83
N LEU A 266 4.00 -17.41 21.58
CA LEU A 266 5.36 -17.46 21.02
C LEU A 266 5.64 -18.78 20.27
N ALA A 267 5.11 -19.88 20.78
CA ALA A 267 5.17 -21.20 20.14
C ALA A 267 4.12 -21.40 19.04
N SER A 268 3.27 -20.41 18.76
CA SER A 268 2.32 -20.48 17.65
C SER A 268 3.04 -20.33 16.31
N PRO A 269 2.70 -21.15 15.29
CA PRO A 269 3.17 -20.94 13.92
C PRO A 269 2.44 -19.78 13.21
N PHE A 270 1.40 -19.21 13.83
CA PHE A 270 0.54 -18.20 13.25
C PHE A 270 0.73 -16.84 13.90
N ARG A 271 0.58 -15.79 13.08
CA ARG A 271 0.51 -14.39 13.52
C ARG A 271 -0.76 -14.18 14.33
N THR A 272 -0.67 -13.38 15.39
CA THR A 272 -1.87 -12.79 16.02
C THR A 272 -2.53 -11.80 15.06
N MET A 273 -3.81 -11.44 15.28
CA MET A 273 -4.51 -10.50 14.40
C MET A 273 -3.99 -9.06 14.54
N ASN A 274 -3.53 -8.69 15.73
CA ASN A 274 -2.98 -7.36 16.01
C ASN A 274 -1.44 -7.30 15.91
N GLY A 275 -0.79 -8.32 15.33
CA GLY A 275 0.67 -8.37 15.19
C GLY A 275 1.47 -8.49 16.50
N SER A 276 0.80 -8.62 17.66
CA SER A 276 1.47 -8.85 18.94
C SER A 276 2.33 -10.10 18.91
N CYS A 277 3.41 -10.07 19.70
CA CYS A 277 4.34 -11.18 19.85
C CYS A 277 5.11 -11.55 18.57
N ASN A 278 5.12 -10.70 17.55
CA ASN A 278 6.07 -10.82 16.45
C ASN A 278 7.51 -10.75 16.97
N ASN A 279 7.82 -9.65 17.68
CA ASN A 279 9.07 -9.49 18.40
C ASN A 279 8.87 -9.78 19.90
N ALA A 280 9.65 -10.72 20.44
CA ALA A 280 9.45 -11.25 21.78
C ALA A 280 10.70 -11.21 22.66
N HIS A 281 11.78 -10.55 22.22
CA HIS A 281 13.05 -10.59 22.95
C HIS A 281 12.94 -9.78 24.26
N PRO A 282 13.19 -10.39 25.45
CA PRO A 282 13.28 -9.65 26.72
C PRO A 282 14.52 -8.75 26.73
N PRO A 283 14.50 -7.57 27.40
CA PRO A 283 13.52 -7.14 28.39
C PRO A 283 12.43 -6.17 27.89
N GLY A 284 12.29 -5.92 26.58
CA GLY A 284 11.22 -5.04 26.10
C GLY A 284 11.29 -4.70 24.62
N HIS A 285 10.58 -5.48 23.80
CA HIS A 285 10.31 -5.17 22.39
C HIS A 285 8.83 -5.44 22.01
N THR A 286 7.95 -5.49 23.02
CA THR A 286 6.54 -5.88 22.94
C THR A 286 5.61 -4.99 22.09
N PRO A 287 5.79 -3.65 22.00
CA PRO A 287 4.86 -2.82 21.21
C PRO A 287 5.20 -2.73 19.72
N TRP A 288 6.32 -3.33 19.28
CA TRP A 288 6.79 -3.16 17.91
C TRP A 288 5.82 -3.83 16.92
N GLY A 289 5.31 -3.01 16.00
CA GLY A 289 4.35 -3.41 14.98
C GLY A 289 2.88 -3.55 15.43
N LEU A 290 2.56 -3.23 16.69
CA LEU A 290 1.19 -3.23 17.19
C LEU A 290 0.35 -2.09 16.59
N PRO A 291 -0.95 -2.30 16.34
CA PRO A 291 -1.89 -1.23 16.04
C PRO A 291 -2.04 -0.27 17.23
N LYS A 292 -2.51 0.93 16.94
CA LYS A 292 -2.74 2.03 17.89
C LYS A 292 -1.46 2.47 18.62
N THR A 293 -0.29 2.27 18.00
CA THR A 293 1.02 2.72 18.51
C THR A 293 1.63 3.79 17.62
N GLN A 294 2.74 4.38 18.08
CA GLN A 294 3.40 5.47 17.35
C GLN A 294 4.07 4.99 16.06
N TYR A 295 4.18 5.90 15.08
CA TYR A 295 5.18 5.77 14.03
C TYR A 295 6.61 5.82 14.60
N GLN A 296 7.54 5.16 13.93
CA GLN A 296 8.96 5.41 14.10
C GLN A 296 9.37 6.70 13.39
N ARG A 297 10.58 7.19 13.67
CA ARG A 297 11.14 8.32 12.96
C ARG A 297 12.53 8.02 12.43
N ALA A 298 12.79 8.47 11.21
CA ALA A 298 14.12 8.47 10.62
C ALA A 298 14.94 9.66 11.13
N LEU A 299 14.29 10.81 11.35
CA LEU A 299 14.88 12.00 11.94
C LEU A 299 14.03 12.51 13.12
N ALA A 300 14.68 13.18 14.08
CA ALA A 300 13.94 13.89 15.12
C ALA A 300 12.97 14.90 14.48
N PRO A 301 11.74 15.05 15.01
CA PRO A 301 10.78 15.97 14.44
C PRO A 301 11.16 17.42 14.68
N VAL A 302 10.70 18.29 13.78
CA VAL A 302 10.87 19.74 13.88
C VAL A 302 9.49 20.38 14.07
N TYR A 303 9.26 20.86 15.29
CA TYR A 303 8.12 21.69 15.67
C TYR A 303 8.62 23.06 16.10
N ALA A 304 7.86 24.12 15.85
CA ALA A 304 8.26 25.48 16.20
C ALA A 304 8.46 25.69 17.71
N ASP A 305 7.71 24.94 18.53
CA ASP A 305 7.84 24.92 19.99
C ASP A 305 8.60 23.68 20.51
N GLY A 306 9.13 22.85 19.60
CA GLY A 306 9.75 21.57 19.92
C GLY A 306 8.78 20.46 20.34
N VAL A 307 7.46 20.69 20.34
CA VAL A 307 6.47 19.76 20.92
C VAL A 307 5.31 19.42 20.00
N TRP A 308 4.59 20.42 19.49
CA TRP A 308 3.30 20.25 18.82
C TRP A 308 3.12 21.25 17.67
N THR A 309 3.55 22.50 17.82
CA THR A 309 3.22 23.58 16.87
C THR A 309 3.96 23.39 15.54
N PRO A 310 3.28 23.38 14.37
CA PRO A 310 3.93 23.21 13.06
C PRO A 310 5.13 24.15 12.87
N ARG A 311 6.19 23.66 12.22
CA ARG A 311 7.44 24.40 12.05
C ARG A 311 7.26 25.73 11.32
N LEU A 312 8.10 26.69 11.66
CA LEU A 312 8.23 27.97 10.97
C LEU A 312 9.28 27.88 9.85
N ALA A 313 9.28 28.88 8.97
CA ALA A 313 10.34 29.07 8.00
C ALA A 313 11.64 29.52 8.71
N LYS A 314 12.78 29.36 8.04
CA LYS A 314 14.11 29.68 8.58
C LYS A 314 14.28 31.16 8.98
N ASP A 315 13.55 32.05 8.33
CA ASP A 315 13.50 33.49 8.65
C ASP A 315 12.61 33.84 9.87
N GLY A 316 11.98 32.83 10.49
CA GLY A 316 11.04 32.98 11.60
C GLY A 316 9.59 33.25 11.16
N GLY A 317 9.34 33.35 9.85
CA GLY A 317 8.01 33.54 9.26
C GLY A 317 7.20 32.24 9.14
N GLN A 318 5.99 32.37 8.59
CA GLN A 318 5.17 31.21 8.23
C GLN A 318 5.67 30.59 6.92
N LEU A 319 5.63 29.26 6.84
CA LEU A 319 5.85 28.57 5.57
C LEU A 319 4.76 28.92 4.54
N PRO A 320 5.06 28.84 3.25
CA PRO A 320 4.08 29.14 2.20
C PRO A 320 2.81 28.30 2.36
N PRO A 321 1.60 28.84 2.10
CA PRO A 321 0.36 28.09 2.19
C PRO A 321 0.40 26.82 1.31
N PRO A 322 -0.03 25.65 1.81
CA PRO A 322 -0.03 24.40 1.04
C PRO A 322 -0.76 24.51 -0.31
N ARG A 323 -1.88 25.24 -0.36
CA ARG A 323 -2.63 25.47 -1.60
C ARG A 323 -1.85 26.30 -2.61
N LEU A 324 -1.09 27.29 -2.17
CA LEU A 324 -0.23 28.06 -3.05
C LEU A 324 0.87 27.17 -3.67
N LEU A 325 1.45 26.26 -2.88
CA LEU A 325 2.43 25.29 -3.36
C LEU A 325 1.81 24.32 -4.38
N SER A 326 0.61 23.78 -4.09
CA SER A 326 -0.15 22.94 -5.02
C SER A 326 -0.39 23.65 -6.36
N LEU A 327 -0.95 24.87 -6.35
CA LEU A 327 -1.20 25.65 -7.56
C LEU A 327 0.06 25.97 -8.37
N SER A 328 1.17 26.22 -7.68
CA SER A 328 2.38 26.74 -8.31
C SER A 328 3.25 25.62 -8.85
N VAL A 329 3.41 24.52 -8.09
CA VAL A 329 4.29 23.41 -8.41
C VAL A 329 3.59 22.38 -9.29
N VAL A 330 2.34 22.04 -8.97
CA VAL A 330 1.61 20.94 -9.60
C VAL A 330 0.86 21.36 -10.86
N ARG A 331 0.66 20.41 -11.79
CA ARG A 331 -0.16 20.59 -13.00
C ARG A 331 -0.95 19.33 -13.29
N ASP A 332 -2.11 19.48 -13.93
CA ASP A 332 -2.83 18.34 -14.50
C ASP A 332 -2.33 18.08 -15.92
N ILE A 333 -1.40 17.13 -16.05
CA ILE A 333 -0.83 16.70 -17.32
C ILE A 333 -0.80 15.18 -17.32
N ASP A 334 -1.37 14.59 -18.36
CA ASP A 334 -1.35 13.14 -18.60
C ASP A 334 0.03 12.73 -19.15
N VAL A 335 0.78 11.95 -18.37
CA VAL A 335 2.11 11.43 -18.71
C VAL A 335 2.17 9.94 -18.38
N PRO A 336 1.66 9.07 -19.27
CA PRO A 336 1.67 7.64 -19.04
C PRO A 336 3.10 7.05 -19.00
N SER A 337 3.27 5.98 -18.21
CA SER A 337 4.45 5.13 -18.18
C SER A 337 4.51 4.31 -19.47
N ASP A 338 5.72 4.15 -20.00
CA ASP A 338 5.95 3.32 -21.19
C ASP A 338 6.05 1.83 -20.82
N SER A 339 6.15 1.50 -19.52
CA SER A 339 6.49 0.16 -19.03
C SER A 339 5.56 -0.43 -17.99
N ASP A 340 4.84 0.40 -17.26
CA ASP A 340 4.13 -0.03 -16.07
C ASP A 340 2.63 0.16 -16.24
N SER A 341 1.86 -0.83 -15.80
CA SER A 341 0.40 -0.74 -15.82
C SER A 341 -0.09 0.12 -14.66
N THR A 342 -1.34 0.59 -14.75
CA THR A 342 -1.98 1.35 -13.67
C THR A 342 -2.15 0.51 -12.41
N PHE A 343 -1.91 -0.80 -12.47
CA PHE A 343 -1.90 -1.65 -11.28
C PHE A 343 -0.75 -1.33 -10.31
N VAL A 344 0.37 -0.74 -10.76
CA VAL A 344 1.41 -0.27 -9.82
C VAL A 344 0.82 0.73 -8.84
N MET A 345 0.00 1.67 -9.32
CA MET A 345 -0.73 2.62 -8.47
C MET A 345 -1.68 1.90 -7.53
N GLN A 346 -2.54 1.03 -8.06
CA GLN A 346 -3.59 0.38 -7.27
C GLN A 346 -3.03 -0.55 -6.19
N TYR A 347 -1.98 -1.32 -6.53
CA TYR A 347 -1.31 -2.20 -5.59
C TYR A 347 -0.51 -1.42 -4.54
N GLY A 348 0.09 -0.29 -4.92
CA GLY A 348 0.74 0.63 -3.99
C GLY A 348 -0.23 1.16 -2.94
N GLN A 349 -1.46 1.50 -3.34
CA GLN A 349 -2.52 1.89 -2.40
C GLN A 349 -2.98 0.71 -1.53
N PHE A 350 -3.10 -0.49 -2.11
CA PHE A 350 -3.49 -1.69 -1.36
C PHE A 350 -2.50 -2.03 -0.24
N ILE A 351 -1.20 -2.05 -0.54
CA ILE A 351 -0.18 -2.33 0.48
C ILE A 351 -0.01 -1.16 1.45
N ASP A 352 -0.23 0.11 1.06
CA ASP A 352 -0.30 1.23 2.00
C ASP A 352 -1.35 0.96 3.07
N HIS A 353 -2.57 0.61 2.64
CA HIS A 353 -3.67 0.33 3.55
C HIS A 353 -3.43 -0.90 4.44
N ASP A 354 -2.56 -1.83 4.05
CA ASP A 354 -2.21 -3.01 4.85
C ASP A 354 -1.33 -2.70 6.07
N MET A 355 -0.53 -1.64 6.01
CA MET A 355 0.44 -1.29 7.06
C MET A 355 0.17 0.07 7.71
N LEU A 356 -0.73 0.88 7.16
CA LEU A 356 -0.92 2.28 7.54
C LEU A 356 -2.38 2.68 7.66
N GLU A 357 -2.74 3.23 8.81
CA GLU A 357 -3.98 3.97 9.01
C GLU A 357 -3.72 5.13 10.00
N THR A 358 -3.33 6.29 9.46
CA THR A 358 -3.18 7.50 10.27
C THR A 358 -4.55 8.06 10.63
N MET A 359 -4.88 8.18 11.90
CA MET A 359 -6.15 8.74 12.35
C MET A 359 -6.15 10.28 12.37
N GLU A 360 -7.29 10.93 12.09
CA GLU A 360 -7.51 12.33 12.47
C GLU A 360 -8.04 12.47 13.90
N SER A 361 -7.59 13.49 14.62
CA SER A 361 -8.10 13.78 15.95
C SER A 361 -9.59 14.10 15.92
N LYS A 362 -10.35 13.48 16.83
CA LYS A 362 -11.79 13.68 16.99
C LYS A 362 -12.10 14.50 18.24
N SER A 363 -13.34 14.97 18.34
CA SER A 363 -13.88 15.49 19.60
C SER A 363 -14.01 14.36 20.63
N ALA A 364 -14.29 14.71 21.89
CA ALA A 364 -14.55 13.74 22.95
C ALA A 364 -15.70 12.76 22.60
N ASP A 365 -16.69 13.23 21.82
CA ASP A 365 -17.83 12.43 21.36
C ASP A 365 -17.52 11.62 20.07
N GLY A 366 -16.26 11.61 19.61
CA GLY A 366 -15.82 10.89 18.41
C GLY A 366 -16.12 11.60 17.09
N LEU A 367 -16.70 12.80 17.10
CA LEU A 367 -17.07 13.54 15.88
C LEU A 367 -15.86 14.27 15.26
N PRO A 368 -15.89 14.55 13.94
CA PRO A 368 -14.87 15.38 13.29
C PRO A 368 -14.80 16.78 13.91
N VAL A 369 -13.58 17.26 14.17
CA VAL A 369 -13.35 18.60 14.74
C VAL A 369 -13.47 19.65 13.63
N PRO A 370 -14.37 20.64 13.69
CA PRO A 370 -14.52 21.67 12.67
C PRO A 370 -13.42 22.74 12.76
N CYS A 371 -12.81 23.07 11.62
CA CYS A 371 -11.72 24.04 11.51
C CYS A 371 -12.06 25.22 10.58
N CYS A 372 -13.05 25.04 9.72
CA CYS A 372 -13.62 26.07 8.84
C CYS A 372 -15.13 26.20 9.11
N THR A 373 -15.70 27.34 8.74
CA THR A 373 -17.16 27.48 8.62
C THR A 373 -17.67 26.71 7.40
N ASP A 374 -18.96 26.38 7.36
CA ASP A 374 -19.59 25.71 6.22
C ASP A 374 -19.52 26.58 4.94
N GLU A 375 -19.48 27.90 5.08
CA GLU A 375 -19.29 28.86 3.98
C GLU A 375 -17.83 28.97 3.51
N GLY A 376 -16.93 28.17 4.08
CA GLY A 376 -15.54 28.09 3.66
C GLY A 376 -14.63 29.19 4.20
N ASN A 377 -14.99 29.81 5.33
CA ASN A 377 -14.16 30.81 6.01
C ASN A 377 -13.45 30.23 7.23
N PHE A 378 -12.45 30.93 7.74
CA PHE A 378 -11.81 30.59 9.00
C PHE A 378 -12.73 30.87 10.20
N LEU A 379 -12.54 30.11 11.27
CA LEU A 379 -13.14 30.41 12.58
C LEU A 379 -12.34 31.56 13.22
N LEU A 380 -12.85 32.79 13.12
CA LEU A 380 -12.15 34.01 13.57
C LEU A 380 -12.28 34.31 15.08
N ASP A 381 -13.26 33.70 15.74
CA ASP A 381 -13.47 33.82 17.18
C ASP A 381 -12.46 32.90 17.89
N GLU A 382 -11.54 33.48 18.68
CA GLU A 382 -10.52 32.72 19.41
C GLU A 382 -11.16 31.65 20.33
N ASP A 383 -12.35 31.92 20.88
CA ASP A 383 -13.07 30.97 21.74
C ASP A 383 -13.65 29.76 20.97
N LEU A 384 -13.59 29.79 19.63
CA LEU A 384 -14.03 28.74 18.71
C LEU A 384 -12.87 28.08 17.96
N SER A 385 -11.65 28.63 18.05
CA SER A 385 -10.47 28.03 17.45
C SER A 385 -10.05 26.81 18.25
N HIS A 386 -10.18 25.63 17.65
CA HIS A 386 -9.88 24.37 18.32
C HIS A 386 -8.38 24.04 18.24
N GLY A 387 -7.74 23.68 19.37
CA GLY A 387 -6.30 23.35 19.41
C GLY A 387 -5.85 22.14 18.56
N LYS A 388 -6.82 21.37 18.04
CA LYS A 388 -6.63 20.26 17.08
C LYS A 388 -6.79 20.69 15.61
N CYS A 389 -6.98 21.97 15.32
CA CYS A 389 -7.18 22.50 13.98
C CYS A 389 -5.95 23.21 13.45
N ILE A 390 -5.57 22.92 12.21
CA ILE A 390 -4.55 23.66 11.44
C ILE A 390 -5.04 23.83 10.00
N PRO A 391 -6.13 24.60 9.78
CA PRO A 391 -6.78 24.71 8.48
C PRO A 391 -5.81 25.22 7.41
N ILE A 392 -6.04 24.79 6.17
CA ILE A 392 -5.23 25.20 5.03
C ILE A 392 -5.80 26.50 4.47
N GLU A 393 -4.95 27.53 4.37
CA GLU A 393 -5.33 28.77 3.72
C GLU A 393 -5.45 28.61 2.20
N ILE A 394 -6.57 29.09 1.67
CA ILE A 394 -6.79 29.26 0.23
C ILE A 394 -6.59 30.76 -0.10
N PRO A 395 -5.67 31.11 -1.01
CA PRO A 395 -5.45 32.49 -1.44
C PRO A 395 -6.74 33.16 -1.96
N LYS A 396 -6.85 34.49 -1.80
CA LYS A 396 -8.04 35.25 -2.25
C LYS A 396 -8.22 35.18 -3.78
N ASP A 397 -7.10 35.13 -4.48
CA ASP A 397 -6.95 35.10 -5.93
C ASP A 397 -6.75 33.67 -6.46
N ASP A 398 -7.05 32.64 -5.67
CA ASP A 398 -7.03 31.25 -6.14
C ASP A 398 -7.90 31.11 -7.40
N PRO A 399 -7.35 30.65 -8.55
CA PRO A 399 -8.06 30.64 -9.82
C PRO A 399 -9.23 29.64 -9.87
N PHE A 400 -9.24 28.66 -8.96
CA PHE A 400 -10.29 27.66 -8.85
C PHE A 400 -11.27 28.02 -7.75
N TYR A 401 -10.82 28.09 -6.49
CA TYR A 401 -11.68 28.21 -5.31
C TYR A 401 -12.32 29.59 -5.11
N SER A 402 -11.76 30.67 -5.68
CA SER A 402 -12.32 32.02 -5.55
C SER A 402 -13.75 32.13 -6.10
N ARG A 403 -14.08 31.37 -7.17
CA ARG A 403 -15.44 31.32 -7.75
C ARG A 403 -16.49 30.76 -6.79
N PHE A 404 -16.04 29.98 -5.81
CA PHE A 404 -16.87 29.37 -4.77
C PHE A 404 -16.77 30.11 -3.43
N ARG A 405 -16.04 31.23 -3.37
CA ARG A 405 -15.77 32.02 -2.15
C ARG A 405 -15.10 31.21 -1.03
N GLN A 406 -14.40 30.13 -1.38
CA GLN A 406 -13.71 29.30 -0.41
C GLN A 406 -12.36 29.92 -0.02
N ARG A 407 -12.11 30.09 1.28
CA ARG A 407 -10.88 30.70 1.84
C ARG A 407 -10.14 29.80 2.84
N CYS A 408 -10.83 28.82 3.40
CA CYS A 408 -10.34 27.87 4.39
C CYS A 408 -10.63 26.46 3.90
N MET A 409 -9.62 25.59 3.87
CA MET A 409 -9.80 24.16 3.64
C MET A 409 -9.63 23.41 4.96
N GLN A 410 -10.61 22.57 5.26
CA GLN A 410 -10.69 21.82 6.51
C GLN A 410 -9.47 20.93 6.69
N PHE A 411 -8.81 21.04 7.85
CA PHE A 411 -7.73 20.12 8.24
C PHE A 411 -7.67 20.00 9.76
N ALA A 412 -8.00 18.81 10.26
CA ALA A 412 -7.80 18.43 11.65
C ALA A 412 -6.48 17.65 11.78
N ARG A 413 -5.76 17.92 12.87
CA ARG A 413 -4.47 17.29 13.16
C ARG A 413 -4.62 15.79 13.36
N SER A 414 -3.61 15.03 12.97
CA SER A 414 -3.53 13.60 13.21
C SER A 414 -3.60 13.30 14.70
N ALA A 415 -4.28 12.21 15.06
CA ALA A 415 -4.42 11.78 16.43
C ALA A 415 -3.05 11.33 16.98
N PRO A 416 -2.61 11.86 18.14
CA PRO A 416 -1.39 11.40 18.76
C PRO A 416 -1.56 10.02 19.39
N SER A 417 -0.44 9.37 19.64
CA SER A 417 -0.32 8.09 20.33
C SER A 417 0.49 8.27 21.61
N CYS A 418 0.35 7.32 22.53
CA CYS A 418 1.27 7.23 23.66
C CYS A 418 2.64 6.80 23.17
N ARG A 419 3.70 7.43 23.72
CA ARG A 419 5.07 7.05 23.39
C ARG A 419 5.37 5.65 23.92
N THR A 420 5.94 4.81 23.07
CA THR A 420 6.26 3.41 23.35
C THR A 420 7.40 3.23 24.37
N ASP A 421 8.21 4.27 24.57
CA ASP A 421 9.26 4.31 25.60
C ASP A 421 8.76 4.78 26.97
N GLY A 422 7.50 5.19 27.07
CA GLY A 422 6.88 5.68 28.30
C GLY A 422 7.41 7.04 28.78
N ARG A 423 8.20 7.76 27.97
CA ARG A 423 8.78 9.06 28.35
C ARG A 423 7.90 10.23 27.91
N LEU A 424 8.09 11.38 28.54
CA LEU A 424 7.55 12.65 28.05
C LEU A 424 8.41 13.16 26.88
N GLY A 425 7.78 13.82 25.90
CA GLY A 425 8.49 14.36 24.74
C GLY A 425 7.56 15.11 23.79
N HIS A 426 8.03 15.31 22.57
CA HIS A 426 7.20 15.80 21.46
C HIS A 426 6.06 14.83 21.12
N VAL A 427 5.09 15.33 20.36
CA VAL A 427 3.96 14.55 19.89
C VAL A 427 4.37 13.45 18.89
N GLU A 428 3.83 12.26 19.09
CA GLU A 428 3.95 11.16 18.13
C GLU A 428 2.59 10.74 17.57
N GLN A 429 2.48 10.65 16.24
CA GLN A 429 1.22 10.29 15.58
C GLN A 429 0.98 8.78 15.61
N MET A 430 -0.30 8.40 15.68
CA MET A 430 -0.74 7.01 15.77
C MET A 430 -0.90 6.34 14.41
N ASN A 431 -0.45 5.09 14.32
CA ASN A 431 -0.93 4.13 13.33
C ASN A 431 -2.04 3.27 13.95
N GLN A 432 -3.24 3.24 13.39
CA GLN A 432 -4.31 2.36 13.88
C GLN A 432 -4.20 0.92 13.34
N ASN A 433 -3.44 0.70 12.27
CA ASN A 433 -3.27 -0.63 11.67
C ASN A 433 -2.04 -1.37 12.24
N THR A 434 -1.97 -2.70 12.04
CA THR A 434 -0.70 -3.43 12.18
C THR A 434 0.35 -2.77 11.28
N HIS A 435 1.62 -2.77 11.69
CA HIS A 435 2.68 -2.18 10.85
C HIS A 435 3.28 -3.19 9.87
N PHE A 436 2.80 -4.44 9.85
CA PHE A 436 3.36 -5.52 9.04
C PHE A 436 2.71 -5.59 7.66
N LEU A 437 3.33 -6.35 6.76
CA LEU A 437 2.68 -6.83 5.54
C LEU A 437 2.01 -8.16 5.85
N ASP A 438 0.77 -8.12 6.36
CA ASP A 438 0.05 -9.27 6.89
C ASP A 438 -1.43 -9.39 6.45
N LEU A 439 -1.80 -8.70 5.37
CA LEU A 439 -3.16 -8.73 4.80
C LEU A 439 -4.23 -8.29 5.81
N SER A 440 -3.89 -7.39 6.74
CA SER A 440 -4.82 -6.72 7.65
C SER A 440 -5.96 -6.03 6.90
N GLY A 441 -5.75 -5.55 5.67
CA GLY A 441 -6.82 -5.01 4.82
C GLY A 441 -7.94 -6.01 4.51
N LEU A 442 -7.62 -7.31 4.48
CA LEU A 442 -8.59 -8.40 4.30
C LEU A 442 -9.05 -8.99 5.63
N TYR A 443 -8.15 -9.18 6.60
CA TYR A 443 -8.42 -9.93 7.82
C TYR A 443 -8.78 -9.07 9.04
N GLY A 444 -8.52 -7.77 8.99
CA GLY A 444 -8.59 -6.84 10.11
C GLY A 444 -7.33 -6.88 10.99
N SER A 445 -7.23 -5.88 11.87
CA SER A 445 -6.09 -5.67 12.77
C SER A 445 -6.38 -6.08 14.22
N ASP A 446 -7.53 -6.72 14.47
CA ASP A 446 -7.94 -7.24 15.77
C ASP A 446 -8.88 -8.44 15.64
N ASP A 447 -9.01 -9.20 16.72
CA ASP A 447 -9.78 -10.45 16.74
C ASP A 447 -11.29 -10.23 16.54
N LYS A 448 -11.81 -9.04 16.89
CA LYS A 448 -13.24 -8.75 16.74
C LYS A 448 -13.58 -8.59 15.26
N VAL A 449 -12.83 -7.75 14.54
CA VAL A 449 -13.01 -7.57 13.09
C VAL A 449 -12.77 -8.87 12.35
N ALA A 450 -11.70 -9.60 12.69
CA ALA A 450 -11.40 -10.90 12.08
C ALA A 450 -12.56 -11.91 12.27
N ALA A 451 -13.16 -11.97 13.46
CA ALA A 451 -14.32 -12.82 13.73
C ALA A 451 -15.57 -12.39 12.94
N GLU A 452 -15.82 -11.08 12.81
CA GLU A 452 -16.96 -10.56 12.06
C GLU A 452 -16.89 -10.90 10.57
N LEU A 453 -15.69 -11.06 10.00
CA LEU A 453 -15.45 -11.38 8.60
C LEU A 453 -15.50 -12.89 8.29
N ARG A 454 -15.51 -13.77 9.30
CA ARG A 454 -15.45 -15.24 9.14
C ARG A 454 -16.82 -15.90 9.13
N THR A 455 -16.97 -16.96 8.36
CA THR A 455 -18.16 -17.83 8.43
C THR A 455 -18.12 -18.79 9.63
N PHE A 456 -16.91 -19.08 10.14
CA PHE A 456 -16.62 -20.18 11.07
C PHE A 456 -17.03 -21.55 10.52
N GLU A 457 -17.03 -21.67 9.20
CA GLU A 457 -17.24 -22.93 8.49
C GLU A 457 -16.11 -23.14 7.48
N LYS A 458 -15.37 -24.24 7.65
CA LYS A 458 -14.25 -24.67 6.78
C LYS A 458 -13.16 -23.61 6.56
N GLY A 459 -12.99 -22.72 7.53
CA GLY A 459 -12.01 -21.66 7.52
C GLY A 459 -12.34 -20.50 6.57
N ALA A 460 -13.57 -20.41 6.05
CA ALA A 460 -13.92 -19.43 5.03
C ALA A 460 -14.24 -18.03 5.58
N LEU A 461 -14.05 -17.03 4.72
CA LEU A 461 -14.52 -15.66 4.90
C LEU A 461 -15.94 -15.49 4.33
N LYS A 462 -16.71 -14.60 4.96
CA LYS A 462 -18.05 -14.21 4.50
C LYS A 462 -17.97 -13.53 3.14
N VAL A 463 -18.98 -13.77 2.33
CA VAL A 463 -19.15 -13.21 0.99
C VAL A 463 -20.59 -12.80 0.76
N LEU A 464 -20.82 -11.82 -0.11
CA LEU A 464 -22.16 -11.48 -0.57
C LEU A 464 -22.62 -12.49 -1.63
N ILE A 465 -23.47 -13.45 -1.24
CA ILE A 465 -24.08 -14.42 -2.17
C ILE A 465 -25.32 -13.79 -2.83
N ARG A 466 -25.34 -13.69 -4.17
CA ARG A 466 -26.54 -13.23 -4.89
C ARG A 466 -27.57 -14.34 -5.10
N PRO A 467 -28.89 -14.07 -4.98
CA PRO A 467 -29.90 -15.10 -5.18
C PRO A 467 -30.08 -15.46 -6.67
N ARG A 468 -29.80 -16.74 -6.97
CA ARG A 468 -30.42 -17.66 -7.94
C ARG A 468 -30.62 -17.20 -9.39
N HIS A 469 -29.74 -17.68 -10.28
CA HIS A 469 -30.10 -18.48 -11.49
C HIS A 469 -28.86 -18.93 -12.31
N ALA A 470 -27.76 -19.28 -11.66
CA ALA A 470 -26.67 -20.00 -12.31
C ALA A 470 -26.06 -21.00 -11.33
N TYR A 471 -25.42 -22.02 -11.89
CA TYR A 471 -24.70 -23.06 -11.18
C TYR A 471 -23.60 -22.46 -10.29
N HIS A 472 -22.97 -23.29 -9.44
CA HIS A 472 -21.80 -22.92 -8.64
C HIS A 472 -20.87 -21.92 -9.38
N HIS A 473 -20.45 -20.84 -8.70
CA HIS A 473 -19.41 -19.87 -9.12
C HIS A 473 -19.78 -18.60 -9.93
N ASP A 474 -20.94 -17.97 -9.76
CA ASP A 474 -21.10 -16.55 -10.14
C ASP A 474 -20.43 -15.63 -9.08
N MET A 475 -19.11 -15.75 -9.04
CA MET A 475 -18.06 -15.10 -8.25
C MET A 475 -18.42 -14.11 -7.14
N ASP A 476 -17.92 -14.43 -5.95
CA ASP A 476 -18.15 -13.74 -4.68
C ASP A 476 -17.67 -12.27 -4.66
N LEU A 477 -18.42 -11.42 -3.96
CA LEU A 477 -17.99 -10.08 -3.56
C LEU A 477 -17.82 -10.03 -2.04
N HIS A 478 -17.14 -9.00 -1.55
CA HIS A 478 -17.09 -8.72 -0.12
C HIS A 478 -18.50 -8.61 0.48
N PRO A 479 -18.67 -8.97 1.77
CA PRO A 479 -19.96 -8.86 2.44
C PRO A 479 -20.42 -7.40 2.52
N PRO A 480 -21.73 -7.13 2.57
CA PRO A 480 -22.24 -5.78 2.70
C PRO A 480 -22.01 -5.25 4.12
N ASP A 481 -21.57 -4.00 4.23
CA ASP A 481 -21.54 -3.25 5.47
C ASP A 481 -22.93 -2.66 5.72
N ASN A 482 -23.66 -3.21 6.71
CA ASN A 482 -25.00 -2.77 7.07
C ASN A 482 -25.01 -1.65 8.13
N ASP A 483 -23.87 -1.39 8.77
CA ASP A 483 -23.75 -0.43 9.87
C ASP A 483 -23.16 0.90 9.42
N THR A 484 -22.74 0.99 8.14
CA THR A 484 -22.19 2.21 7.57
C THR A 484 -23.23 3.31 7.34
N ASP A 485 -22.82 4.53 7.68
CA ASP A 485 -23.53 5.77 7.43
C ASP A 485 -23.23 6.37 6.04
N VAL A 486 -22.39 5.69 5.26
CA VAL A 486 -21.91 6.11 3.94
C VAL A 486 -22.75 5.49 2.85
N ASP A 487 -23.19 6.32 1.91
CA ASP A 487 -23.87 5.84 0.72
C ASP A 487 -22.82 5.44 -0.33
N CYS A 488 -22.75 4.15 -0.67
CA CYS A 488 -21.88 3.63 -1.73
C CYS A 488 -22.56 3.48 -3.10
N ALA A 489 -23.83 3.88 -3.21
CA ALA A 489 -24.55 3.93 -4.47
C ALA A 489 -24.32 5.27 -5.19
N LEU A 490 -24.30 5.23 -6.52
CA LEU A 490 -24.23 6.43 -7.35
C LEU A 490 -25.56 7.19 -7.25
N SER A 491 -25.47 8.52 -7.22
CA SER A 491 -26.65 9.37 -7.11
C SER A 491 -27.54 9.33 -8.36
N ARG A 492 -28.77 9.83 -8.21
CA ARG A 492 -29.67 10.05 -9.34
C ARG A 492 -29.15 11.05 -10.35
N ALA A 493 -28.38 12.08 -9.96
CA ALA A 493 -27.86 13.02 -10.94
C ALA A 493 -26.78 12.38 -11.82
N VAL A 494 -26.06 11.37 -11.31
CA VAL A 494 -25.07 10.63 -12.09
C VAL A 494 -25.72 9.56 -12.97
N THR A 495 -26.66 8.77 -12.42
CA THR A 495 -27.22 7.59 -13.12
C THR A 495 -28.53 7.85 -13.85
N GLY A 496 -29.25 8.92 -13.50
CA GLY A 496 -30.62 9.19 -13.95
C GLY A 496 -31.72 8.42 -13.22
N ILE A 497 -31.37 7.49 -12.32
CA ILE A 497 -32.30 6.65 -11.55
C ILE A 497 -32.05 6.79 -10.04
N ASP A 498 -33.06 6.48 -9.23
CA ASP A 498 -32.88 6.51 -7.78
C ASP A 498 -31.84 5.43 -7.36
N PRO A 499 -30.95 5.73 -6.39
CA PRO A 499 -29.92 4.79 -5.93
C PRO A 499 -30.55 3.45 -5.49
N PRO A 500 -30.10 2.29 -5.99
CA PRO A 500 -30.72 1.02 -5.64
C PRO A 500 -30.44 0.63 -4.18
N GLU A 501 -31.46 0.18 -3.45
CA GLU A 501 -31.37 -0.13 -2.01
C GLU A 501 -30.42 -1.29 -1.71
N GLU A 502 -30.25 -2.21 -2.66
CA GLU A 502 -29.38 -3.39 -2.57
C GLU A 502 -27.88 -3.06 -2.65
N ILE A 503 -27.53 -1.85 -3.11
CA ILE A 503 -26.13 -1.41 -3.18
C ILE A 503 -25.73 -0.90 -1.80
N LYS A 504 -24.77 -1.59 -1.19
CA LYS A 504 -24.18 -1.23 0.10
C LYS A 504 -22.68 -1.02 -0.08
N CYS A 505 -22.04 -0.40 0.92
CA CYS A 505 -20.59 -0.46 0.98
C CYS A 505 -20.15 -1.89 1.30
N PHE A 506 -18.91 -2.21 1.00
CA PHE A 506 -18.30 -3.49 1.34
C PHE A 506 -17.64 -3.43 2.72
N LEU A 507 -17.84 -4.50 3.48
CA LEU A 507 -17.16 -4.77 4.74
C LEU A 507 -15.90 -5.60 4.46
N ALA A 508 -14.77 -5.16 5.00
CA ALA A 508 -13.47 -5.82 4.91
C ALA A 508 -12.66 -5.53 6.19
N GLY A 509 -11.43 -6.01 6.25
CA GLY A 509 -10.51 -5.70 7.36
C GLY A 509 -10.17 -4.21 7.45
N ASP A 510 -10.21 -3.51 6.31
CA ASP A 510 -10.04 -2.07 6.20
C ASP A 510 -11.21 -1.43 5.42
N ASN A 511 -11.79 -0.36 5.97
CA ASN A 511 -12.98 0.27 5.39
C ASN A 511 -12.70 1.06 4.10
N ARG A 512 -11.44 1.44 3.85
CA ARG A 512 -11.01 2.18 2.66
C ARG A 512 -10.95 1.27 1.42
N ILE A 513 -11.32 -0.01 1.52
CA ILE A 513 -11.68 -0.86 0.37
C ILE A 513 -12.67 -0.16 -0.57
N ASN A 514 -13.57 0.65 0.00
CA ASN A 514 -14.62 1.32 -0.74
C ASN A 514 -14.16 2.55 -1.52
N VAL A 515 -12.91 3.02 -1.35
CA VAL A 515 -12.48 4.34 -1.86
C VAL A 515 -12.66 4.49 -3.37
N THR A 516 -12.44 3.42 -4.15
CA THR A 516 -12.74 3.37 -5.60
C THR A 516 -13.15 1.97 -6.05
N PRO A 517 -13.84 1.83 -7.20
CA PRO A 517 -14.15 0.51 -7.78
C PRO A 517 -12.92 -0.35 -8.09
N TYR A 518 -11.80 0.25 -8.51
CA TYR A 518 -10.54 -0.48 -8.73
C TYR A 518 -9.99 -1.11 -7.44
N MET A 519 -10.10 -0.43 -6.30
CA MET A 519 -9.69 -0.98 -5.00
C MET A 519 -10.49 -2.25 -4.67
N VAL A 520 -11.82 -2.17 -4.73
CA VAL A 520 -12.71 -3.32 -4.52
C VAL A 520 -12.36 -4.48 -5.47
N ALA A 521 -12.20 -4.21 -6.77
CA ALA A 521 -11.90 -5.24 -7.75
C ALA A 521 -10.58 -5.97 -7.44
N SER A 522 -9.54 -5.23 -7.06
CA SER A 522 -8.25 -5.81 -6.69
C SER A 522 -8.28 -6.58 -5.38
N GLN A 523 -8.91 -6.07 -4.32
CA GLN A 523 -8.98 -6.77 -3.04
C GLN A 523 -9.87 -8.02 -3.07
N THR A 524 -10.93 -8.02 -3.89
CA THR A 524 -11.81 -9.18 -4.06
C THR A 524 -11.05 -10.42 -4.56
N VAL A 525 -9.94 -10.23 -5.30
CA VAL A 525 -9.07 -11.33 -5.73
C VAL A 525 -8.48 -12.06 -4.52
N PHE A 526 -8.02 -11.34 -3.49
CA PHE A 526 -7.47 -11.95 -2.28
C PHE A 526 -8.54 -12.63 -1.40
N LEU A 527 -9.74 -12.04 -1.31
CA LEU A 527 -10.87 -12.67 -0.63
C LEU A 527 -11.21 -14.03 -1.25
N ARG A 528 -11.29 -14.08 -2.58
CA ARG A 528 -11.59 -15.31 -3.32
C ARG A 528 -10.46 -16.33 -3.20
N GLU A 529 -9.20 -15.88 -3.26
CA GLU A 529 -8.04 -16.75 -3.08
C GLU A 529 -8.06 -17.40 -1.69
N HIS A 530 -8.45 -16.66 -0.65
CA HIS A 530 -8.55 -17.22 0.70
C HIS A 530 -9.53 -18.38 0.75
N ASN A 531 -10.75 -18.17 0.25
CA ASN A 531 -11.80 -19.18 0.25
C ASN A 531 -11.43 -20.37 -0.63
N GLY A 532 -10.81 -20.14 -1.79
CA GLY A 532 -10.30 -21.20 -2.67
C GLY A 532 -9.22 -22.05 -2.01
N VAL A 533 -8.24 -21.41 -1.36
CA VAL A 533 -7.18 -22.10 -0.61
C VAL A 533 -7.75 -22.87 0.58
N ALA A 534 -8.64 -22.27 1.37
CA ALA A 534 -9.29 -22.94 2.51
C ALA A 534 -10.10 -24.17 2.07
N GLU A 535 -10.86 -24.08 0.98
CA GLU A 535 -11.61 -25.20 0.41
C GLU A 535 -10.69 -26.35 -0.02
N LEU A 536 -9.62 -26.04 -0.76
CA LEU A 536 -8.64 -27.03 -1.20
C LEU A 536 -7.92 -27.70 -0.02
N LEU A 537 -7.51 -26.92 0.98
CA LEU A 537 -6.90 -27.45 2.21
C LEU A 537 -7.86 -28.36 2.97
N SER A 538 -9.16 -28.01 3.05
CA SER A 538 -10.17 -28.84 3.71
C SER A 538 -10.35 -30.19 3.01
N THR A 539 -10.13 -30.23 1.69
CA THR A 539 -10.17 -31.46 0.89
C THR A 539 -8.90 -32.29 1.06
N LEU A 540 -7.74 -31.63 1.14
CA LEU A 540 -6.45 -32.29 1.33
C LEU A 540 -6.27 -32.84 2.75
N ASN A 541 -6.82 -32.13 3.74
CA ASN A 541 -6.71 -32.39 5.17
C ASN A 541 -8.10 -32.43 5.83
N PRO A 542 -8.91 -33.48 5.62
CA PRO A 542 -10.27 -33.56 6.18
C PRO A 542 -10.32 -33.56 7.71
N HIS A 543 -9.20 -33.78 8.39
CA HIS A 543 -9.04 -33.76 9.84
C HIS A 543 -8.82 -32.36 10.43
N TRP A 544 -8.53 -31.35 9.60
CA TRP A 544 -8.37 -29.98 10.08
C TRP A 544 -9.70 -29.34 10.45
N ASP A 545 -9.73 -28.63 11.58
CA ASP A 545 -10.87 -27.84 12.00
C ASP A 545 -10.92 -26.47 11.28
N ASP A 546 -11.99 -25.73 11.52
CA ASP A 546 -12.20 -24.40 10.96
C ASP A 546 -11.03 -23.44 11.22
N GLU A 547 -10.53 -23.42 12.46
CA GLU A 547 -9.47 -22.50 12.87
C GLU A 547 -8.16 -22.82 12.17
N ARG A 548 -7.78 -24.10 12.10
CA ARG A 548 -6.58 -24.55 11.38
C ARG A 548 -6.67 -24.20 9.90
N LEU A 549 -7.82 -24.39 9.27
CA LEU A 549 -8.04 -24.06 7.86
C LEU A 549 -7.91 -22.56 7.60
N TYR A 550 -8.58 -21.73 8.41
CA TYR A 550 -8.51 -20.28 8.32
C TYR A 550 -7.06 -19.77 8.48
N GLN A 551 -6.34 -20.25 9.50
CA GLN A 551 -4.99 -19.78 9.78
C GLN A 551 -3.96 -20.22 8.73
N GLU A 552 -4.04 -21.46 8.20
CA GLU A 552 -3.15 -21.89 7.13
C GLU A 552 -3.47 -21.16 5.81
N ALA A 553 -4.75 -20.96 5.47
CA ALA A 553 -5.12 -20.14 4.31
C ALA A 553 -4.60 -18.70 4.46
N ARG A 554 -4.84 -18.05 5.60
CA ARG A 554 -4.30 -16.72 5.91
C ARG A 554 -2.78 -16.67 5.78
N ARG A 555 -2.07 -17.65 6.37
CA ARG A 555 -0.61 -17.72 6.33
C ARG A 555 -0.06 -17.87 4.91
N ILE A 556 -0.69 -18.70 4.07
CA ILE A 556 -0.33 -18.88 2.66
C ILE A 556 -0.56 -17.58 1.87
N LEU A 557 -1.71 -16.93 2.03
CA LEU A 557 -2.01 -15.70 1.30
C LEU A 557 -1.09 -14.54 1.69
N ILE A 558 -0.75 -14.40 2.98
CA ILE A 558 0.25 -13.44 3.43
C ILE A 558 1.59 -13.70 2.74
N ALA A 559 1.99 -14.98 2.64
CA ALA A 559 3.22 -15.36 1.95
C ALA A 559 3.18 -15.05 0.45
N GLN A 560 2.04 -15.29 -0.23
CA GLN A 560 1.85 -14.90 -1.63
C GLN A 560 1.95 -13.37 -1.80
N MET A 561 1.29 -12.59 -0.94
CA MET A 561 1.34 -11.12 -0.99
C MET A 561 2.77 -10.60 -0.74
N GLN A 562 3.46 -11.11 0.28
CA GLN A 562 4.85 -10.74 0.56
C GLN A 562 5.77 -11.10 -0.62
N HIS A 563 5.60 -12.27 -1.22
CA HIS A 563 6.38 -12.65 -2.40
C HIS A 563 6.12 -11.71 -3.59
N ILE A 564 4.85 -11.46 -3.94
CA ILE A 564 4.47 -10.53 -5.03
C ILE A 564 5.01 -9.12 -4.76
N THR A 565 4.92 -8.63 -3.53
CA THR A 565 5.41 -7.30 -3.14
C THR A 565 6.90 -7.15 -3.42
N TYR A 566 7.73 -8.10 -3.01
CA TYR A 566 9.19 -8.02 -3.18
C TYR A 566 9.67 -8.51 -4.56
N ASN A 567 8.89 -9.33 -5.27
CA ASN A 567 9.27 -9.86 -6.58
C ASN A 567 8.80 -8.97 -7.75
N GLU A 568 7.58 -8.43 -7.69
CA GLU A 568 6.96 -7.73 -8.81
C GLU A 568 6.80 -6.22 -8.57
N PHE A 569 6.39 -5.80 -7.37
CA PHE A 569 6.09 -4.39 -7.09
C PHE A 569 7.33 -3.57 -6.72
N LEU A 570 8.05 -3.98 -5.67
CA LEU A 570 9.15 -3.21 -5.10
C LEU A 570 10.31 -2.95 -6.09
N PRO A 571 10.68 -3.87 -7.01
CA PRO A 571 11.70 -3.59 -8.02
C PRO A 571 11.33 -2.43 -8.96
N ILE A 572 10.04 -2.18 -9.18
CA ILE A 572 9.57 -1.04 -9.98
C ILE A 572 9.76 0.26 -9.19
N VAL A 573 9.40 0.24 -7.90
CA VAL A 573 9.42 1.45 -7.07
C VAL A 573 10.85 1.90 -6.77
N ILE A 574 11.67 1.02 -6.17
CA ILE A 574 13.01 1.39 -5.69
C ILE A 574 14.14 0.91 -6.59
N GLY A 575 13.86 0.13 -7.63
CA GLY A 575 14.86 -0.35 -8.58
C GLY A 575 15.69 -1.54 -8.10
N ARG A 576 16.02 -2.44 -9.04
CA ARG A 576 16.79 -3.67 -8.79
C ARG A 576 18.10 -3.41 -8.05
N THR A 577 18.87 -2.40 -8.46
CA THR A 577 20.20 -2.15 -7.91
C THR A 577 20.13 -1.87 -6.41
N LYS A 578 19.19 -1.02 -5.97
CA LYS A 578 18.99 -0.72 -4.55
C LYS A 578 18.47 -1.94 -3.79
N MET A 579 17.58 -2.73 -4.39
CA MET A 579 17.12 -3.98 -3.79
C MET A 579 18.27 -4.97 -3.56
N GLN A 580 19.14 -5.14 -4.55
CA GLN A 580 20.29 -6.02 -4.44
C GLN A 580 21.25 -5.55 -3.35
N GLU A 581 21.56 -4.26 -3.31
CA GLU A 581 22.42 -3.62 -2.31
C GLU A 581 21.94 -3.93 -0.89
N LEU A 582 20.63 -3.79 -0.63
CA LEU A 582 20.05 -3.98 0.71
C LEU A 582 19.67 -5.43 1.04
N GLY A 583 19.78 -6.36 0.07
CA GLY A 583 19.39 -7.75 0.26
C GLY A 583 17.87 -7.98 0.27
N LEU A 584 17.14 -7.19 -0.53
CA LEU A 584 15.69 -7.24 -0.64
C LEU A 584 15.20 -8.17 -1.76
N LEU A 585 16.08 -8.64 -2.65
CA LEU A 585 15.65 -9.55 -3.72
C LEU A 585 15.16 -10.87 -3.11
N PRO A 586 14.03 -11.43 -3.60
CA PRO A 586 13.59 -12.76 -3.21
C PRO A 586 14.65 -13.83 -3.52
N LEU A 587 14.79 -14.82 -2.64
CA LEU A 587 15.60 -16.01 -2.94
C LEU A 587 14.88 -16.90 -3.96
N GLN A 588 15.64 -17.52 -4.87
CA GLN A 588 15.08 -18.48 -5.84
C GLN A 588 14.86 -19.88 -5.25
N TYR A 589 15.64 -20.27 -4.25
CA TYR A 589 15.58 -21.58 -3.59
C TYR A 589 16.08 -21.48 -2.14
N GLY A 590 15.80 -22.49 -1.33
CA GLY A 590 16.23 -22.55 0.07
C GLY A 590 15.56 -21.50 0.96
N PHE A 591 16.25 -21.11 2.02
CA PHE A 591 15.71 -20.26 3.09
C PHE A 591 16.56 -19.02 3.37
N SER A 592 15.89 -17.96 3.81
CA SER A 592 16.51 -16.76 4.33
C SER A 592 16.85 -16.88 5.82
N ARG A 593 17.86 -16.12 6.25
CA ARG A 593 18.26 -15.91 7.65
C ARG A 593 18.23 -14.43 8.01
N ASP A 594 17.39 -13.66 7.33
CA ASP A 594 17.39 -12.20 7.38
C ASP A 594 16.70 -11.62 8.62
N TYR A 595 15.95 -12.43 9.38
CA TYR A 595 15.28 -11.96 10.61
C TYR A 595 16.30 -11.52 11.65
N ASP A 596 16.13 -10.30 12.15
CA ASP A 596 16.92 -9.69 13.21
C ASP A 596 15.97 -9.09 14.24
N GLU A 597 15.95 -9.69 15.43
CA GLU A 597 15.11 -9.26 16.56
C GLU A 597 15.42 -7.84 17.05
N ASN A 598 16.53 -7.22 16.64
CA ASN A 598 16.88 -5.85 16.98
C ASN A 598 16.38 -4.83 15.95
N VAL A 599 15.81 -5.28 14.83
CA VAL A 599 15.21 -4.41 13.81
C VAL A 599 13.76 -4.16 14.16
N ASN A 600 13.42 -2.90 14.38
CA ASN A 600 12.03 -2.51 14.61
C ASN A 600 11.29 -2.39 13.26
N PRO A 601 10.22 -3.18 13.02
CA PRO A 601 9.44 -3.18 11.80
C PRO A 601 8.41 -2.04 11.71
N SER A 602 8.14 -1.30 12.80
CA SER A 602 7.14 -0.23 12.82
C SER A 602 7.41 0.81 11.72
N ILE A 603 6.34 1.19 11.02
CA ILE A 603 6.41 2.18 9.94
C ILE A 603 6.99 3.54 10.38
N LEU A 604 7.87 4.10 9.56
CA LEU A 604 8.43 5.44 9.67
C LEU A 604 7.35 6.51 9.38
N ASN A 605 7.39 7.58 10.15
CA ASN A 605 6.46 8.69 10.00
C ASN A 605 6.65 9.40 8.64
N GLU A 606 7.90 9.54 8.22
CA GLU A 606 8.31 10.07 6.93
C GLU A 606 7.83 9.23 5.74
N PHE A 607 7.78 7.91 5.94
CA PHE A 607 7.21 6.99 4.97
C PHE A 607 5.70 7.21 4.84
N ALA A 608 4.98 7.24 5.96
CA ALA A 608 3.52 7.37 6.02
C ALA A 608 2.98 8.75 5.59
N ALA A 609 3.66 9.83 5.99
CA ALA A 609 3.19 11.19 5.78
C ALA A 609 3.76 11.85 4.52
N ALA A 610 4.79 11.27 3.89
CA ALA A 610 5.39 11.82 2.67
C ALA A 610 5.79 10.75 1.64
N ALA A 611 6.78 9.90 1.92
CA ALA A 611 7.46 9.15 0.87
C ALA A 611 6.54 8.16 0.15
N PHE A 612 5.73 7.38 0.86
CA PHE A 612 4.84 6.38 0.25
C PHE A 612 3.57 6.99 -0.39
N ARG A 613 3.36 8.29 -0.21
CA ARG A 613 2.31 9.06 -0.90
C ARG A 613 2.68 9.43 -2.33
N PHE A 614 3.85 9.02 -2.83
CA PHE A 614 4.23 9.19 -4.24
C PHE A 614 3.16 8.62 -5.19
N GLY A 615 2.45 7.56 -4.77
CA GLY A 615 1.39 6.92 -5.53
C GLY A 615 0.24 7.84 -5.92
N HIS A 616 0.05 8.97 -5.22
CA HIS A 616 -0.96 9.97 -5.59
C HIS A 616 -0.67 10.65 -6.95
N SER A 617 0.59 10.73 -7.38
CA SER A 617 0.95 11.20 -8.73
C SER A 617 0.64 10.16 -9.81
N LEU A 618 0.51 8.89 -9.43
CA LEU A 618 0.23 7.80 -10.35
C LEU A 618 -1.26 7.67 -10.74
N VAL A 619 -2.14 8.40 -10.05
CA VAL A 619 -3.60 8.23 -10.15
C VAL A 619 -4.13 8.90 -11.42
N PRO A 620 -4.76 8.15 -12.35
CA PRO A 620 -5.45 8.75 -13.48
C PRO A 620 -6.77 9.38 -13.03
N GLY A 621 -7.20 10.44 -13.71
CA GLY A 621 -8.50 11.08 -13.43
C GLY A 621 -9.72 10.23 -13.82
N ARG A 622 -9.52 9.13 -14.57
CA ARG A 622 -10.58 8.25 -15.05
C ARG A 622 -10.18 6.79 -14.88
N GLN A 623 -11.15 5.92 -14.64
CA GLN A 623 -10.97 4.47 -14.55
C GLN A 623 -11.68 3.79 -15.73
N ASP A 624 -10.95 3.02 -16.51
CA ASP A 624 -11.48 2.31 -17.67
C ASP A 624 -12.15 0.98 -17.30
N LEU A 625 -13.12 0.58 -18.11
CA LEU A 625 -13.66 -0.77 -18.18
C LEU A 625 -13.28 -1.39 -19.53
N ILE A 626 -12.44 -2.43 -19.49
CA ILE A 626 -11.92 -3.09 -20.69
C ILE A 626 -12.42 -4.53 -20.72
N ASN A 627 -13.03 -4.95 -21.82
CA ASN A 627 -13.58 -6.30 -21.93
C ASN A 627 -12.51 -7.36 -22.25
N GLN A 628 -12.93 -8.63 -22.27
CA GLN A 628 -12.09 -9.80 -22.57
C GLN A 628 -11.37 -9.71 -23.93
N ARG A 629 -11.87 -8.90 -24.88
CA ARG A 629 -11.22 -8.66 -26.19
C ARG A 629 -10.24 -7.49 -26.15
N ARG A 630 -9.89 -6.99 -24.96
CA ARG A 630 -9.04 -5.81 -24.74
C ARG A 630 -9.58 -4.53 -25.39
N VAL A 631 -10.89 -4.43 -25.56
CA VAL A 631 -11.56 -3.22 -26.06
C VAL A 631 -12.11 -2.44 -24.88
N LYS A 632 -11.72 -1.16 -24.79
CA LYS A 632 -12.33 -0.21 -23.85
C LYS A 632 -13.80 -0.02 -24.21
N GLU A 633 -14.68 -0.37 -23.28
CA GLU A 633 -16.13 -0.22 -23.46
C GLU A 633 -16.61 1.14 -23.00
N ARG A 634 -16.07 1.60 -21.86
CA ARG A 634 -16.36 2.91 -21.26
C ARG A 634 -15.29 3.24 -20.22
N ASP A 635 -15.42 4.39 -19.61
CA ASP A 635 -14.67 4.81 -18.44
C ASP A 635 -15.55 5.58 -17.46
N ILE A 636 -15.07 5.72 -16.23
CA ILE A 636 -15.73 6.41 -15.14
C ILE A 636 -14.85 7.53 -14.59
N LEU A 637 -15.47 8.68 -14.29
CA LEU A 637 -14.78 9.85 -13.75
C LEU A 637 -14.62 9.72 -12.23
N LEU A 638 -13.42 9.99 -11.73
CA LEU A 638 -13.07 9.68 -10.34
C LEU A 638 -13.88 10.49 -9.31
N ARG A 639 -14.10 11.80 -9.50
CA ARG A 639 -14.92 12.61 -8.57
C ARG A 639 -16.35 12.10 -8.35
N GLN A 640 -16.89 11.33 -9.30
CA GLN A 640 -18.23 10.73 -9.19
C GLN A 640 -18.21 9.35 -8.50
N HIS A 641 -17.04 8.72 -8.41
CA HIS A 641 -16.89 7.31 -8.02
C HIS A 641 -16.08 7.11 -6.73
N PHE A 642 -15.59 8.18 -6.09
CA PHE A 642 -15.05 8.09 -4.74
C PHE A 642 -16.10 7.56 -3.77
N PHE A 643 -15.78 6.48 -3.08
CA PHE A 643 -16.70 5.77 -2.17
C PHE A 643 -17.98 5.27 -2.84
N LYS A 644 -18.07 5.23 -4.18
CA LYS A 644 -19.24 4.70 -4.90
C LYS A 644 -18.86 3.40 -5.60
N THR A 645 -19.19 2.29 -4.95
CA THR A 645 -18.80 0.94 -5.40
C THR A 645 -19.86 0.26 -6.27
N GLN A 646 -21.00 0.93 -6.55
CA GLN A 646 -22.08 0.41 -7.38
C GLN A 646 -21.62 -0.26 -8.69
N GLU A 647 -20.55 0.21 -9.30
CA GLU A 647 -20.06 -0.34 -10.56
C GLU A 647 -19.55 -1.79 -10.46
N THR A 648 -19.05 -2.22 -9.28
CA THR A 648 -18.59 -3.59 -9.06
C THR A 648 -19.75 -4.56 -8.81
N TYR A 649 -20.94 -4.04 -8.47
CA TYR A 649 -22.16 -4.83 -8.37
C TYR A 649 -22.72 -5.23 -9.74
N THR A 650 -22.23 -4.68 -10.84
CA THR A 650 -22.67 -5.09 -12.18
C THR A 650 -21.93 -6.36 -12.62
N PRO A 651 -22.62 -7.46 -12.96
CA PRO A 651 -21.97 -8.69 -13.41
C PRO A 651 -20.98 -8.45 -14.56
N GLY A 652 -19.79 -9.03 -14.43
CA GLY A 652 -18.69 -8.90 -15.40
C GLY A 652 -17.88 -7.60 -15.30
N ASN A 653 -18.33 -6.55 -14.60
CA ASN A 653 -17.54 -5.33 -14.45
C ASN A 653 -16.27 -5.53 -13.62
N LEU A 654 -16.30 -6.41 -12.62
CA LEU A 654 -15.11 -6.75 -11.84
C LEU A 654 -13.98 -7.29 -12.74
N ASP A 655 -14.29 -8.23 -13.65
CA ASP A 655 -13.31 -8.75 -14.61
C ASP A 655 -12.83 -7.64 -15.56
N LYS A 656 -13.72 -6.73 -15.97
CA LYS A 656 -13.34 -5.59 -16.83
C LYS A 656 -12.39 -4.61 -16.12
N PHE A 657 -12.58 -4.41 -14.82
CA PHE A 657 -11.66 -3.62 -14.00
C PHE A 657 -10.31 -4.31 -13.84
N LEU A 658 -10.29 -5.63 -13.60
CA LEU A 658 -9.03 -6.38 -13.54
C LEU A 658 -8.27 -6.33 -14.86
N ILE A 659 -8.95 -6.49 -16.00
CA ILE A 659 -8.31 -6.35 -17.32
C ILE A 659 -7.81 -4.91 -17.52
N ALA A 660 -8.58 -3.90 -17.13
CA ALA A 660 -8.17 -2.51 -17.23
C ALA A 660 -6.93 -2.20 -16.40
N LEU A 661 -6.89 -2.65 -15.14
CA LEU A 661 -5.75 -2.50 -14.23
C LEU A 661 -4.45 -3.05 -14.85
N ALA A 662 -4.55 -4.16 -15.57
CA ALA A 662 -3.42 -4.79 -16.24
C ALA A 662 -3.04 -4.15 -17.59
N THR A 663 -4.00 -3.52 -18.29
CA THR A 663 -3.82 -3.06 -19.68
C THR A 663 -3.48 -1.57 -19.76
N VAL A 664 -4.13 -0.75 -18.94
CA VAL A 664 -4.00 0.69 -18.98
C VAL A 664 -2.63 1.09 -18.45
N PRO A 665 -1.85 1.93 -19.16
CA PRO A 665 -0.61 2.48 -18.63
C PRO A 665 -0.85 3.27 -17.33
N GLY A 666 0.00 3.07 -16.32
CA GLY A 666 0.00 3.94 -15.13
C GLY A 666 0.57 5.32 -15.47
N GLN A 667 0.27 6.36 -14.69
CA GLN A 667 0.98 7.64 -14.82
C GLN A 667 2.43 7.50 -14.34
N ARG A 668 3.30 8.47 -14.63
CA ARG A 668 4.66 8.52 -14.05
C ARG A 668 4.65 9.19 -12.68
N VAL A 669 5.67 8.93 -11.88
CA VAL A 669 5.91 9.73 -10.67
C VAL A 669 6.59 11.02 -11.07
N ASP A 670 5.85 12.11 -10.92
CA ASP A 670 6.32 13.46 -11.14
C ASP A 670 5.44 14.46 -10.36
N ASN A 671 5.62 15.75 -10.63
CA ASN A 671 4.82 16.82 -10.04
C ASN A 671 3.48 17.05 -10.78
N PHE A 672 2.99 16.09 -11.56
CA PHE A 672 1.69 16.14 -12.21
C PHE A 672 0.66 15.32 -11.45
N PHE A 673 -0.50 15.94 -11.21
CA PHE A 673 -1.60 15.35 -10.49
C PHE A 673 -2.89 15.76 -11.16
N THR A 674 -3.78 14.79 -11.35
CA THR A 674 -5.10 15.06 -11.92
C THR A 674 -5.91 16.05 -11.06
N GLU A 675 -6.72 16.88 -11.71
CA GLU A 675 -7.64 17.79 -11.04
C GLU A 675 -8.67 17.07 -10.15
N GLU A 676 -8.93 15.78 -10.44
CA GLU A 676 -9.76 14.91 -9.59
C GLU A 676 -9.22 14.80 -8.16
N LEU A 677 -7.90 15.00 -7.96
CA LEU A 677 -7.25 14.97 -6.65
C LEU A 677 -6.90 16.36 -6.11
N THR A 678 -6.68 17.38 -6.95
CA THR A 678 -6.24 18.72 -6.49
C THR A 678 -7.38 19.74 -6.36
N ASN A 679 -8.54 19.50 -6.97
CA ASN A 679 -9.69 20.42 -6.94
C ASN A 679 -11.00 19.72 -6.60
N HIS A 680 -11.10 18.42 -6.87
CA HIS A 680 -12.34 17.65 -6.83
C HIS A 680 -12.26 16.41 -5.91
N LEU A 681 -11.27 16.37 -5.01
CA LEU A 681 -11.14 15.27 -4.06
C LEU A 681 -12.38 15.21 -3.16
N PHE A 682 -13.07 14.07 -3.19
CA PHE A 682 -14.32 13.85 -2.44
C PHE A 682 -15.34 14.97 -2.66
N GLU A 683 -15.46 15.43 -3.91
CA GLU A 683 -16.42 16.45 -4.29
C GLU A 683 -17.83 16.08 -3.83
N GLU A 684 -18.49 17.07 -3.22
CA GLU A 684 -19.90 16.96 -2.90
C GLU A 684 -20.73 17.25 -4.15
N GLU A 685 -21.72 16.39 -4.38
CA GLU A 685 -22.63 16.51 -5.52
C GLU A 685 -23.29 17.90 -5.59
N GLY A 686 -23.24 18.50 -6.78
CA GLY A 686 -23.82 19.82 -7.05
C GLY A 686 -22.99 21.00 -6.53
N LYS A 687 -21.94 20.76 -5.73
CA LYS A 687 -21.07 21.83 -5.22
C LYS A 687 -20.07 22.33 -6.25
N GLY A 688 -19.64 21.47 -7.17
CA GLY A 688 -18.70 21.80 -8.24
C GLY A 688 -17.24 21.88 -7.79
N PHE A 689 -16.94 21.51 -6.53
CA PHE A 689 -15.59 21.47 -5.98
C PHE A 689 -15.46 20.48 -4.81
N GLY A 690 -14.25 19.97 -4.62
CA GLY A 690 -13.83 19.14 -3.49
C GLY A 690 -12.62 19.73 -2.77
N MET A 691 -11.83 18.87 -2.14
CA MET A 691 -10.57 19.21 -1.45
C MET A 691 -9.37 19.07 -2.40
N ASP A 692 -8.18 19.41 -1.90
CA ASP A 692 -6.90 19.29 -2.62
C ASP A 692 -5.95 18.33 -1.88
N LEU A 693 -5.76 17.13 -2.42
CA LEU A 693 -4.91 16.09 -1.84
C LEU A 693 -3.45 16.50 -1.70
N VAL A 694 -2.90 17.27 -2.64
CA VAL A 694 -1.52 17.76 -2.58
C VAL A 694 -1.37 18.72 -1.40
N SER A 695 -2.32 19.64 -1.26
CA SER A 695 -2.36 20.56 -0.12
C SER A 695 -2.48 19.81 1.22
N LEU A 696 -3.32 18.77 1.27
CA LEU A 696 -3.48 17.92 2.45
C LEU A 696 -2.20 17.16 2.79
N ASN A 697 -1.46 16.64 1.81
CA ASN A 697 -0.20 15.92 2.03
C ASN A 697 0.89 16.84 2.58
N ILE A 698 1.05 18.05 2.03
CA ILE A 698 2.00 19.04 2.52
C ILE A 698 1.66 19.43 3.98
N GLN A 699 0.38 19.72 4.24
CA GLN A 699 -0.06 20.10 5.59
C GLN A 699 0.10 18.93 6.59
N ARG A 700 -0.13 17.69 6.16
CA ARG A 700 0.10 16.49 6.98
C ARG A 700 1.58 16.30 7.33
N GLY A 701 2.50 16.58 6.40
CA GLY A 701 3.94 16.59 6.71
C GLY A 701 4.30 17.61 7.80
N ARG A 702 3.72 18.81 7.73
CA ARG A 702 3.91 19.88 8.75
C ARG A 702 3.29 19.51 10.11
N ASP A 703 2.10 18.91 10.09
CA ASP A 703 1.42 18.38 11.27
C ASP A 703 2.25 17.32 12.01
N HIS A 704 2.87 16.43 11.23
CA HIS A 704 3.69 15.32 11.73
C HIS A 704 5.12 15.75 12.12
N GLY A 705 5.41 17.05 12.03
CA GLY A 705 6.70 17.62 12.41
C GLY A 705 7.84 17.09 11.54
N LEU A 706 7.58 16.74 10.27
CA LEU A 706 8.64 16.29 9.40
C LEU A 706 9.64 17.42 9.15
N PRO A 707 10.95 17.19 9.33
CA PRO A 707 11.99 18.10 8.86
C PRO A 707 11.81 18.55 7.41
N GLY A 708 12.46 19.66 7.05
CA GLY A 708 12.57 20.08 5.66
C GLY A 708 13.30 19.04 4.80
N TYR A 709 13.03 19.05 3.50
CA TYR A 709 13.59 18.14 2.51
C TYR A 709 15.12 18.01 2.58
N ASN A 710 15.82 19.13 2.82
CA ASN A 710 17.28 19.17 2.87
C ASN A 710 17.87 18.29 4.00
N ALA A 711 17.13 18.06 5.09
CA ALA A 711 17.56 17.15 6.16
C ALA A 711 17.54 15.68 5.69
N TYR A 712 16.54 15.30 4.90
CA TYR A 712 16.44 13.96 4.32
C TYR A 712 17.42 13.72 3.20
N ARG A 713 17.73 14.75 2.40
CA ARG A 713 18.83 14.67 1.43
C ARG A 713 20.12 14.20 2.09
N VAL A 714 20.51 14.87 3.18
CA VAL A 714 21.72 14.54 3.94
C VAL A 714 21.64 13.14 4.54
N LEU A 715 20.51 12.78 5.16
CA LEU A 715 20.29 11.44 5.69
C LEU A 715 20.46 10.36 4.61
N CYS A 716 20.00 10.63 3.40
CA CYS A 716 20.08 9.73 2.26
C CYS A 716 21.40 9.79 1.48
N GLY A 717 22.40 10.49 2.01
CA GLY A 717 23.75 10.55 1.44
C GLY A 717 23.90 11.51 0.26
N LEU A 718 22.91 12.35 -0.01
CA LEU A 718 23.03 13.45 -0.97
C LEU A 718 23.71 14.65 -0.29
N PRO A 719 24.44 15.49 -1.06
CA PRO A 719 24.95 16.75 -0.56
C PRO A 719 23.82 17.64 -0.03
N ARG A 720 24.09 18.30 1.09
CA ARG A 720 23.25 19.38 1.61
C ARG A 720 23.25 20.52 0.59
N ALA A 721 22.08 21.00 0.23
CA ALA A 721 21.94 22.23 -0.55
C ALA A 721 22.13 23.43 0.39
N GLU A 722 23.00 24.37 0.02
CA GLU A 722 23.14 25.65 0.73
C GLU A 722 22.33 26.74 0.04
N GLU A 723 22.21 26.66 -1.29
CA GLU A 723 21.41 27.54 -2.14
C GLU A 723 20.47 26.75 -3.06
N PHE A 724 19.43 27.41 -3.60
CA PHE A 724 18.45 26.74 -4.47
C PHE A 724 19.09 26.11 -5.71
N HIS A 725 20.15 26.72 -6.26
CA HIS A 725 20.85 26.20 -7.44
C HIS A 725 21.48 24.82 -7.21
N ASP A 726 21.87 24.49 -5.97
CA ASP A 726 22.46 23.20 -5.63
C ASP A 726 21.49 22.03 -5.87
N LEU A 727 20.17 22.32 -5.92
CA LEU A 727 19.12 21.34 -6.19
C LEU A 727 19.08 20.87 -7.65
N LEU A 728 19.81 21.49 -8.57
CA LEU A 728 19.81 21.08 -9.99
C LEU A 728 20.43 19.70 -10.24
N ASP A 729 21.11 19.14 -9.23
CA ASP A 729 21.66 17.79 -9.26
C ASP A 729 20.58 16.72 -9.42
N VAL A 730 19.40 16.91 -8.79
CA VAL A 730 18.28 15.95 -8.83
C VAL A 730 16.97 16.56 -9.31
N PHE A 731 16.82 17.89 -9.40
CA PHE A 731 15.59 18.54 -9.84
C PHE A 731 15.65 19.11 -11.26
N PRO A 732 14.50 19.17 -11.98
CA PRO A 732 14.37 19.99 -13.18
C PRO A 732 14.54 21.50 -12.87
N PRO A 733 15.17 22.31 -13.75
CA PRO A 733 15.38 23.74 -13.50
C PRO A 733 14.10 24.52 -13.17
N ARG A 734 13.00 24.22 -13.87
CA ARG A 734 11.69 24.85 -13.65
C ARG A 734 11.11 24.58 -12.25
N ILE A 735 11.50 23.50 -11.60
CA ILE A 735 11.07 23.21 -10.22
C ILE A 735 11.90 24.02 -9.24
N VAL A 736 13.21 24.10 -9.46
CA VAL A 736 14.12 24.91 -8.65
C VAL A 736 13.70 26.38 -8.66
N GLU A 737 13.40 26.95 -9.83
CA GLU A 737 12.89 28.33 -9.98
C GLU A 737 11.61 28.57 -9.16
N LYS A 738 10.71 27.58 -9.12
CA LYS A 738 9.48 27.68 -8.32
C LYS A 738 9.78 27.60 -6.83
N PHE A 739 10.66 26.71 -6.39
CA PHE A 739 11.03 26.61 -4.99
C PHE A 739 11.73 27.88 -4.50
N GLU A 740 12.63 28.45 -5.31
CA GLU A 740 13.29 29.73 -5.02
C GLU A 740 12.28 30.89 -4.91
N PHE A 741 11.25 30.89 -5.76
CA PHE A 741 10.20 31.90 -5.68
C PHE A 741 9.28 31.74 -4.46
N LEU A 742 9.01 30.50 -4.04
CA LEU A 742 8.00 30.19 -3.03
C LEU A 742 8.55 30.14 -1.61
N TYR A 743 9.75 29.58 -1.40
CA TYR A 743 10.34 29.36 -0.09
C TYR A 743 11.44 30.38 0.21
N ALA A 744 11.58 30.78 1.48
CA ALA A 744 12.63 31.71 1.90
C ALA A 744 14.04 31.07 1.90
N SER A 745 14.11 29.76 2.13
CA SER A 745 15.36 28.97 2.19
C SER A 745 15.16 27.56 1.64
N VAL A 746 16.23 26.94 1.14
CA VAL A 746 16.23 25.52 0.73
C VAL A 746 15.89 24.57 1.87
N ASP A 747 16.16 24.98 3.12
CA ASP A 747 15.79 24.22 4.32
C ASP A 747 14.29 24.22 4.60
N ASP A 748 13.54 25.13 3.99
CA ASP A 748 12.11 25.29 4.24
C ASP A 748 11.24 24.38 3.37
N ILE A 749 11.80 23.79 2.31
CA ILE A 749 11.07 22.98 1.33
C ILE A 749 10.47 21.75 2.03
N ASP A 750 9.15 21.56 1.89
CA ASP A 750 8.46 20.41 2.50
C ASP A 750 8.83 19.08 1.80
N LEU A 751 9.02 18.01 2.59
CA LEU A 751 9.48 16.71 2.08
C LEU A 751 8.59 16.15 0.96
N PHE A 752 7.26 16.20 1.12
CA PHE A 752 6.33 15.60 0.14
C PHE A 752 6.49 16.23 -1.25
N ILE A 753 6.37 17.56 -1.34
CA ILE A 753 6.38 18.26 -2.63
C ILE A 753 7.76 18.20 -3.30
N ALA A 754 8.84 18.17 -2.51
CA ALA A 754 10.19 17.93 -3.02
C ALA A 754 10.33 16.51 -3.58
N GLY A 755 10.00 15.48 -2.81
CA GLY A 755 10.27 14.10 -3.22
C GLY A 755 9.51 13.64 -4.47
N VAL A 756 8.28 14.13 -4.69
CA VAL A 756 7.54 13.86 -5.96
C VAL A 756 8.08 14.67 -7.14
N SER A 757 8.87 15.72 -6.90
CA SER A 757 9.43 16.58 -7.94
C SER A 757 10.90 16.24 -8.29
N GLU A 758 11.52 15.31 -7.57
CA GLU A 758 12.84 14.78 -7.92
C GLU A 758 12.80 14.00 -9.25
N ARG A 759 13.89 14.05 -10.00
CA ARG A 759 14.07 13.11 -11.13
C ARG A 759 14.18 11.68 -10.59
N PRO A 760 13.56 10.69 -11.24
CA PRO A 760 13.67 9.30 -10.82
C PRO A 760 15.12 8.83 -10.69
N ALA A 761 15.42 8.08 -9.64
CA ALA A 761 16.73 7.45 -9.47
C ALA A 761 16.94 6.36 -10.56
N PRO A 762 18.19 6.00 -10.91
CA PRO A 762 18.45 5.04 -11.97
C PRO A 762 17.74 3.69 -11.76
N GLY A 763 16.84 3.35 -12.69
CA GLY A 763 16.06 2.10 -12.65
C GLY A 763 14.98 2.04 -11.58
N ALA A 764 14.65 3.17 -10.94
CA ALA A 764 13.58 3.31 -9.97
C ALA A 764 12.51 4.27 -10.50
N MET A 765 11.30 4.14 -9.97
CA MET A 765 10.19 5.03 -10.31
C MET A 765 10.25 6.36 -9.53
N VAL A 766 10.81 6.35 -8.32
CA VAL A 766 10.91 7.53 -7.44
C VAL A 766 12.31 8.15 -7.45
N GLY A 767 12.42 9.41 -7.02
CA GLY A 767 13.71 10.08 -6.84
C GLY A 767 14.56 9.51 -5.70
N PRO A 768 15.86 9.88 -5.62
CA PRO A 768 16.81 9.30 -4.68
C PRO A 768 16.42 9.42 -3.20
N THR A 769 15.75 10.51 -2.80
CA THR A 769 15.37 10.71 -1.39
C THR A 769 14.21 9.78 -1.01
N PHE A 770 13.18 9.69 -1.85
CA PHE A 770 12.08 8.75 -1.63
C PHE A 770 12.52 7.29 -1.80
N GLN A 771 13.41 6.99 -2.76
CA GLN A 771 14.00 5.66 -2.92
C GLN A 771 14.66 5.20 -1.62
N CYS A 772 15.45 6.06 -0.99
CA CYS A 772 16.14 5.81 0.26
C CYS A 772 15.16 5.53 1.43
N ILE A 773 14.15 6.38 1.65
CA ILE A 773 13.16 6.22 2.73
C ILE A 773 12.32 4.95 2.54
N ILE A 774 11.81 4.73 1.33
CA ILE A 774 11.00 3.55 0.99
C ILE A 774 11.83 2.28 1.16
N ALA A 775 13.07 2.28 0.68
CA ALA A 775 13.94 1.11 0.78
C ALA A 775 14.32 0.74 2.23
N ASP A 776 14.54 1.72 3.11
CA ASP A 776 14.75 1.48 4.54
C ASP A 776 13.50 0.85 5.18
N GLN A 777 12.30 1.36 4.86
CA GLN A 777 11.06 0.82 5.41
C GLN A 777 10.83 -0.64 4.99
N PHE A 778 10.93 -0.96 3.70
CA PHE A 778 10.75 -2.34 3.24
C PHE A 778 11.85 -3.27 3.78
N LEU A 779 13.07 -2.78 4.00
CA LEU A 779 14.08 -3.58 4.69
C LEU A 779 13.69 -3.92 6.13
N ARG A 780 13.12 -2.96 6.87
CA ARG A 780 12.61 -3.20 8.24
C ARG A 780 11.45 -4.18 8.24
N LEU A 781 10.53 -4.06 7.29
CA LEU A 781 9.40 -4.97 7.15
C LEU A 781 9.84 -6.40 6.85
N LYS A 782 10.92 -6.59 6.08
CA LYS A 782 11.48 -7.93 5.82
C LYS A 782 12.25 -8.48 7.02
N ARG A 783 13.15 -7.69 7.61
CA ARG A 783 14.10 -8.18 8.64
C ARG A 783 13.54 -8.14 10.05
N GLY A 784 12.61 -7.25 10.35
CA GLY A 784 11.97 -7.12 11.67
C GLY A 784 10.73 -7.99 11.84
N ASP A 785 10.35 -8.79 10.83
CA ASP A 785 9.17 -9.64 10.85
C ASP A 785 9.55 -11.12 11.02
N ARG A 786 9.27 -11.67 12.21
CA ARG A 786 9.54 -13.08 12.56
C ARG A 786 8.81 -14.10 11.68
N PHE A 787 7.75 -13.66 11.00
CA PHE A 787 6.90 -14.50 10.17
C PHE A 787 7.06 -14.19 8.67
N PHE A 788 8.09 -13.43 8.27
CA PHE A 788 8.37 -13.18 6.86
C PHE A 788 8.56 -14.52 6.11
N TYR A 789 7.95 -14.64 4.93
CA TYR A 789 7.61 -15.95 4.37
C TYR A 789 8.79 -16.90 4.15
N ASP A 790 9.98 -16.42 3.78
CA ASP A 790 11.10 -17.27 3.37
C ASP A 790 12.10 -17.62 4.49
N LEU A 791 11.79 -17.31 5.75
CA LEU A 791 12.67 -17.53 6.89
C LEU A 791 12.84 -19.00 7.28
N ILE A 792 14.05 -19.37 7.75
CA ILE A 792 14.34 -20.65 8.42
C ILE A 792 14.28 -20.53 9.95
N GLY A 793 13.92 -21.63 10.61
CA GLY A 793 14.12 -21.81 12.06
C GLY A 793 13.15 -21.04 12.94
N GLN A 794 12.15 -20.39 12.37
CA GLN A 794 11.04 -19.77 13.11
C GLN A 794 9.90 -20.78 13.25
N THR A 795 9.09 -20.65 14.30
CA THR A 795 7.96 -21.55 14.54
C THR A 795 6.97 -21.60 13.37
N GLY A 796 6.79 -20.45 12.70
CA GLY A 796 5.98 -20.30 11.50
C GLY A 796 6.73 -20.46 10.17
N SER A 797 7.95 -21.01 10.16
CA SER A 797 8.68 -21.29 8.91
C SER A 797 7.95 -22.32 8.06
N PHE A 798 7.84 -22.07 6.75
CA PHE A 798 7.37 -23.07 5.80
C PHE A 798 8.44 -24.14 5.55
N THR A 799 8.06 -25.29 4.99
CA THR A 799 9.02 -26.25 4.46
C THR A 799 9.59 -25.77 3.12
N GLU A 800 10.70 -26.36 2.66
CA GLU A 800 11.29 -25.98 1.38
C GLU A 800 10.35 -26.24 0.20
N ASP A 801 9.62 -27.37 0.21
CA ASP A 801 8.61 -27.69 -0.80
C ASP A 801 7.46 -26.66 -0.81
N GLN A 802 7.00 -26.23 0.37
CA GLN A 802 6.00 -25.17 0.50
C GLN A 802 6.52 -23.84 -0.06
N LEU A 803 7.76 -23.46 0.24
CA LEU A 803 8.38 -22.23 -0.29
C LEU A 803 8.53 -22.26 -1.81
N ASN A 804 8.90 -23.40 -2.37
CA ASN A 804 9.01 -23.57 -3.82
C ASN A 804 7.66 -23.38 -4.53
N GLU A 805 6.56 -23.73 -3.87
CA GLU A 805 5.21 -23.47 -4.37
C GLU A 805 4.79 -22.01 -4.17
N ILE A 806 5.08 -21.38 -3.02
CA ILE A 806 4.79 -19.96 -2.76
C ILE A 806 5.51 -19.05 -3.76
N ARG A 807 6.76 -19.36 -4.13
CA ARG A 807 7.55 -18.61 -5.13
C ARG A 807 6.96 -18.67 -6.56
N LYS A 808 5.92 -19.48 -6.78
CA LYS A 808 5.17 -19.47 -8.04
C LYS A 808 4.10 -18.38 -8.10
N ALA A 809 3.73 -17.81 -6.95
CA ALA A 809 2.70 -16.79 -6.86
C ALA A 809 3.04 -15.58 -7.75
N SER A 810 2.04 -15.13 -8.49
CA SER A 810 2.05 -13.87 -9.21
C SER A 810 0.66 -13.27 -9.18
N TYR A 811 0.53 -11.95 -9.26
CA TYR A 811 -0.81 -11.34 -9.24
C TYR A 811 -1.64 -11.77 -10.46
N SER A 812 -1.00 -11.98 -11.62
CA SER A 812 -1.64 -12.55 -12.81
C SER A 812 -2.24 -13.94 -12.55
N ARG A 813 -1.53 -14.81 -11.82
CA ARG A 813 -2.07 -16.13 -11.44
C ARG A 813 -3.28 -15.97 -10.51
N LEU A 814 -3.19 -15.11 -9.50
CA LEU A 814 -4.30 -14.86 -8.59
C LEU A 814 -5.54 -14.37 -9.36
N VAL A 815 -5.39 -13.46 -10.32
CA VAL A 815 -6.49 -13.02 -11.19
C VAL A 815 -7.07 -14.17 -11.99
N CYS A 816 -6.23 -14.99 -12.64
CA CYS A 816 -6.71 -16.11 -13.43
C CYS A 816 -7.42 -17.19 -12.60
N ASP A 817 -7.03 -17.39 -11.34
CA ASP A 817 -7.68 -18.36 -10.45
C ASP A 817 -8.98 -17.82 -9.80
N ASN A 818 -9.10 -16.50 -9.70
CA ASN A 818 -10.15 -15.82 -8.92
C ASN A 818 -11.01 -14.85 -9.75
N SER A 819 -11.09 -15.02 -11.06
CA SER A 819 -11.96 -14.24 -11.96
C SER A 819 -12.35 -15.06 -13.21
N HIS A 820 -13.20 -14.51 -14.08
CA HIS A 820 -13.44 -15.12 -15.41
C HIS A 820 -12.53 -14.55 -16.50
N VAL A 821 -11.45 -13.83 -16.13
CA VAL A 821 -10.45 -13.36 -17.09
C VAL A 821 -9.81 -14.58 -17.76
N LYS A 822 -9.92 -14.66 -19.10
CA LYS A 822 -9.44 -15.82 -19.87
C LYS A 822 -7.97 -15.71 -20.25
N SER A 823 -7.50 -14.49 -20.42
CA SER A 823 -6.14 -14.23 -20.88
C SER A 823 -5.58 -12.95 -20.29
N ILE A 824 -4.39 -13.06 -19.70
CA ILE A 824 -3.67 -11.98 -19.03
C ILE A 824 -2.18 -12.10 -19.30
N GLN A 825 -1.44 -11.00 -19.26
CA GLN A 825 0.00 -11.06 -19.37
C GLN A 825 0.65 -11.60 -18.07
N PRO A 826 1.77 -12.33 -18.12
CA PRO A 826 2.39 -12.93 -16.93
C PRO A 826 2.82 -11.94 -15.83
N LEU A 827 3.27 -10.74 -16.19
CA LEU A 827 3.64 -9.68 -15.24
C LEU A 827 2.53 -8.62 -15.23
N PHE A 828 1.66 -8.68 -14.22
CA PHE A 828 0.46 -7.82 -14.15
C PHE A 828 0.80 -6.33 -14.01
N PHE A 829 1.91 -6.04 -13.34
CA PHE A 829 2.42 -4.68 -13.08
C PHE A 829 3.08 -4.04 -14.30
N LYS A 830 3.37 -4.82 -15.35
CA LYS A 830 4.06 -4.35 -16.55
C LYS A 830 3.10 -4.32 -17.73
N ALA A 831 3.34 -3.35 -18.62
CA ALA A 831 2.60 -3.21 -19.86
C ALA A 831 2.78 -4.44 -20.77
N GLU A 832 1.82 -4.63 -21.67
CA GLU A 832 1.91 -5.63 -22.73
C GLU A 832 3.12 -5.35 -23.64
N SER A 833 3.89 -6.39 -23.95
CA SER A 833 5.09 -6.30 -24.81
C SER A 833 5.48 -7.69 -25.32
N GLU A 834 6.47 -7.77 -26.22
CA GLU A 834 7.01 -9.06 -26.70
C GLU A 834 7.53 -9.96 -25.56
N VAL A 835 8.04 -9.38 -24.47
CA VAL A 835 8.55 -10.10 -23.29
C VAL A 835 7.50 -10.25 -22.18
N ASN A 836 6.32 -9.67 -22.36
CA ASN A 836 5.17 -9.81 -21.46
C ASN A 836 3.87 -9.88 -22.28
N PRO A 837 3.73 -10.87 -23.18
CA PRO A 837 2.57 -10.96 -24.06
C PRO A 837 1.34 -11.40 -23.27
N VAL A 838 0.15 -11.12 -23.79
CA VAL A 838 -1.09 -11.67 -23.23
C VAL A 838 -1.12 -13.18 -23.48
N MET A 839 -1.27 -13.95 -22.40
CA MET A 839 -1.28 -15.41 -22.42
C MET A 839 -2.63 -15.94 -21.93
N ASP A 840 -3.00 -17.13 -22.41
CA ASP A 840 -4.15 -17.85 -21.87
C ASP A 840 -3.89 -18.24 -20.40
N CYS A 841 -4.89 -18.06 -19.53
CA CYS A 841 -4.81 -18.38 -18.12
C CYS A 841 -4.56 -19.87 -17.83
N GLU A 842 -4.85 -20.76 -18.78
CA GLU A 842 -4.55 -22.20 -18.71
C GLU A 842 -3.12 -22.53 -19.18
N SER A 843 -2.34 -21.53 -19.61
CA SER A 843 -0.90 -21.70 -19.89
C SER A 843 -0.10 -21.75 -18.58
N PHE A 844 -0.21 -22.86 -17.84
CA PHE A 844 0.43 -23.06 -16.54
C PHE A 844 1.96 -23.00 -16.57
N ASP A 845 2.58 -23.09 -17.73
CA ASP A 845 4.03 -22.90 -17.87
C ASP A 845 4.40 -21.41 -17.88
N SER A 846 3.55 -20.57 -18.49
CA SER A 846 3.77 -19.12 -18.63
C SER A 846 3.23 -18.34 -17.42
N ILE A 847 2.12 -18.81 -16.83
CA ILE A 847 1.49 -18.27 -15.62
C ILE A 847 1.34 -19.42 -14.59
N PRO A 848 2.43 -19.77 -13.87
CA PRO A 848 2.47 -20.92 -12.98
C PRO A 848 1.41 -20.89 -11.87
N ARG A 849 0.78 -22.05 -11.64
CA ARG A 849 -0.13 -22.27 -10.51
C ARG A 849 0.60 -22.92 -9.34
N MET A 850 0.30 -22.43 -8.14
CA MET A 850 0.77 -23.01 -6.89
C MET A 850 0.10 -24.37 -6.64
N ASN A 851 0.86 -25.37 -6.23
CA ASN A 851 0.34 -26.68 -5.82
C ASN A 851 0.28 -26.75 -4.29
N LEU A 852 -0.91 -26.97 -3.72
CA LEU A 852 -1.11 -27.09 -2.27
C LEU A 852 -0.77 -28.47 -1.69
N TYR A 853 -0.38 -29.44 -2.52
CA TYR A 853 -0.02 -30.79 -2.04
C TYR A 853 1.04 -30.82 -0.92
N PRO A 854 2.06 -29.94 -0.89
CA PRO A 854 3.01 -29.89 0.24
C PRO A 854 2.40 -29.52 1.60
N TRP A 855 1.15 -29.06 1.67
CA TRP A 855 0.40 -28.84 2.91
C TRP A 855 -0.43 -30.06 3.33
N LYS A 856 -0.44 -31.14 2.54
CA LYS A 856 -1.14 -32.36 2.91
C LYS A 856 -0.44 -33.03 4.09
N GLU A 857 -1.13 -33.08 5.20
CA GLU A 857 -0.78 -33.94 6.33
C GLU A 857 -1.34 -35.34 6.06
N VAL A 858 -0.54 -36.36 6.36
CA VAL A 858 -1.04 -37.73 6.37
C VAL A 858 -1.93 -37.83 7.61
N ASP A 859 -3.22 -38.12 7.42
CA ASP A 859 -4.15 -38.43 8.51
C ASP A 859 -3.65 -39.69 9.23
N THR A 860 -2.76 -39.49 10.20
CA THR A 860 -2.30 -40.52 11.09
C THR A 860 -3.28 -40.58 12.25
N GLY A 861 -4.47 -41.11 12.00
CA GLY A 861 -5.25 -41.75 13.06
C GLY A 861 -4.36 -42.79 13.74
N ALA A 862 -3.69 -42.38 14.83
CA ALA A 862 -2.54 -43.03 15.44
C ALA A 862 -1.35 -43.27 14.49
N SER A 863 -0.15 -42.80 14.87
CA SER A 863 1.09 -43.14 14.17
C SER A 863 1.31 -44.66 14.19
N LEU A 864 1.05 -45.33 13.07
CA LEU A 864 1.45 -46.73 12.87
C LEU A 864 2.96 -46.87 12.68
N TRP A 865 3.71 -45.77 12.54
CA TRP A 865 5.16 -45.79 12.29
C TRP A 865 5.95 -45.36 13.52
N ASN A 866 6.72 -46.29 14.08
CA ASN A 866 7.80 -46.03 15.01
C ASN A 866 9.03 -45.53 14.25
N THR A 867 9.78 -44.60 14.85
CA THR A 867 11.03 -44.08 14.27
C THR A 867 12.19 -44.43 15.19
N ALA A 868 13.21 -45.14 14.69
CA ALA A 868 14.43 -45.42 15.44
C ALA A 868 15.35 -44.17 15.50
N GLU A 869 16.32 -44.15 16.43
CA GLU A 869 17.25 -43.01 16.63
C GLU A 869 18.03 -42.61 15.36
N ASP A 870 18.17 -43.51 14.39
CA ASP A 870 18.85 -43.31 13.11
C ASP A 870 17.90 -42.97 11.95
N GLY A 871 16.63 -42.65 12.22
CA GLY A 871 15.67 -42.16 11.23
C GLY A 871 14.93 -43.24 10.44
N VAL A 872 15.15 -44.52 10.74
CA VAL A 872 14.39 -45.64 10.13
C VAL A 872 12.96 -45.65 10.64
N LYS A 873 12.00 -45.61 9.72
CA LYS A 873 10.56 -45.73 10.02
C LYS A 873 10.08 -47.17 9.84
N TRP A 874 9.40 -47.72 10.85
CA TRP A 874 8.84 -49.07 10.81
C TRP A 874 7.48 -49.16 11.51
N SER A 875 6.65 -50.12 11.13
CA SER A 875 5.30 -50.34 11.65
C SER A 875 5.12 -51.80 12.09
N SER A 876 4.25 -52.04 13.07
CA SER A 876 3.87 -53.38 13.51
C SER A 876 2.68 -53.93 12.71
N ASN A 877 2.59 -55.25 12.62
CA ASN A 877 1.54 -56.01 11.94
C ASN A 877 1.42 -55.74 10.43
N CYS A 878 2.56 -55.57 9.74
CA CYS A 878 2.57 -55.15 8.34
C CYS A 878 3.60 -55.88 7.46
N ASP A 879 3.38 -55.86 6.15
CA ASP A 879 4.31 -56.33 5.14
C ASP A 879 4.21 -55.51 3.83
N PHE A 880 5.18 -55.67 2.93
CA PHE A 880 5.13 -55.23 1.53
C PHE A 880 5.19 -56.46 0.62
N GLU A 881 4.08 -56.84 -0.02
CA GLU A 881 4.03 -58.07 -0.82
C GLU A 881 5.00 -58.07 -2.01
N GLY A 882 5.74 -59.17 -2.17
CA GLY A 882 6.59 -59.44 -3.33
C GLY A 882 7.99 -58.82 -3.27
N TYR A 883 8.97 -59.63 -3.67
CA TYR A 883 10.36 -59.26 -4.00
C TYR A 883 11.31 -58.97 -2.83
N ASN A 884 11.71 -60.06 -2.17
CA ASN A 884 12.89 -60.06 -1.30
C ASN A 884 14.17 -59.99 -2.14
N ILE A 885 15.08 -59.10 -1.78
CA ILE A 885 16.44 -59.04 -2.33
C ILE A 885 17.35 -59.98 -1.52
N GLY A 886 17.30 -61.27 -1.84
CA GLY A 886 18.18 -62.31 -1.28
C GLY A 886 17.53 -63.25 -0.26
N SER A 887 18.27 -64.29 0.14
CA SER A 887 17.83 -65.28 1.15
C SER A 887 17.92 -64.71 2.57
N PRO A 888 16.99 -65.07 3.48
CA PRO A 888 16.88 -64.43 4.78
C PRO A 888 18.16 -64.58 5.63
N LEU A 889 18.64 -63.46 6.15
CA LEU A 889 19.90 -63.36 6.88
C LEU A 889 19.60 -63.21 8.37
N SER A 890 19.70 -64.31 9.12
CA SER A 890 19.75 -64.40 10.60
C SER A 890 18.52 -63.96 11.38
N VAL A 891 18.40 -64.50 12.60
CA VAL A 891 17.39 -64.13 13.60
C VAL A 891 17.79 -62.80 14.25
N ILE A 892 17.18 -61.70 13.83
CA ILE A 892 17.44 -60.34 14.36
C ILE A 892 16.13 -59.58 14.62
N ASP A 893 16.15 -58.62 15.54
CA ASP A 893 14.98 -57.78 15.82
C ASP A 893 14.65 -56.82 14.65
N GLY A 894 13.43 -56.27 14.66
CA GLY A 894 12.94 -55.41 13.57
C GLY A 894 13.74 -54.13 13.35
N GLY A 895 14.35 -53.56 14.40
CA GLY A 895 15.22 -52.38 14.29
C GLY A 895 16.54 -52.70 13.60
N GLN A 896 17.16 -53.84 13.95
CA GLN A 896 18.36 -54.34 13.30
C GLN A 896 18.11 -54.72 11.83
N CYS A 897 16.91 -55.21 11.50
CA CYS A 897 16.52 -55.51 10.12
C CYS A 897 16.50 -54.24 9.24
N GLY A 898 15.99 -53.13 9.78
CA GLY A 898 16.03 -51.84 9.10
C GLY A 898 17.45 -51.31 8.87
N ARG A 899 18.34 -51.50 9.85
CA ARG A 899 19.75 -51.10 9.73
C ARG A 899 20.48 -51.87 8.63
N ARG A 900 20.23 -53.17 8.51
CA ARG A 900 20.74 -53.96 7.37
C ARG A 900 20.21 -53.48 6.03
N CYS A 901 18.97 -52.99 5.96
CA CYS A 901 18.45 -52.39 4.74
C CYS A 901 19.18 -51.10 4.35
N ILE A 902 19.63 -50.31 5.33
CA ILE A 902 20.47 -49.13 5.06
C ILE A 902 21.79 -49.56 4.41
N ASP A 903 22.43 -50.59 4.96
CA ASP A 903 23.75 -51.05 4.50
C ASP A 903 23.70 -51.85 3.19
N THR A 904 22.51 -52.32 2.80
CA THR A 904 22.32 -53.15 1.60
C THR A 904 21.99 -52.30 0.38
N ARG A 905 22.83 -52.38 -0.64
CA ARG A 905 22.62 -51.70 -1.93
C ARG A 905 21.38 -52.29 -2.62
N GLY A 906 20.46 -51.42 -3.04
CA GLY A 906 19.18 -51.81 -3.65
C GLY A 906 18.06 -52.07 -2.64
N CYS A 907 18.32 -52.05 -1.33
CA CYS A 907 17.24 -52.16 -0.34
C CYS A 907 16.58 -50.80 -0.10
N ASN A 908 15.25 -50.76 -0.23
CA ASN A 908 14.43 -49.61 0.11
C ASN A 908 13.25 -49.96 1.05
N ALA A 909 13.02 -51.24 1.35
CA ALA A 909 12.07 -51.72 2.35
C ALA A 909 12.54 -52.99 3.05
N PHE A 910 11.95 -53.33 4.20
CA PHE A 910 12.25 -54.55 4.93
C PHE A 910 11.02 -55.10 5.67
N TRP A 911 11.09 -56.38 6.01
CA TRP A 911 10.07 -57.10 6.77
C TRP A 911 10.73 -58.06 7.76
N SER A 912 10.18 -58.17 8.96
CA SER A 912 10.69 -59.01 10.04
C SER A 912 9.53 -59.71 10.76
N LYS A 913 9.56 -61.05 10.84
CA LYS A 913 8.58 -61.84 11.59
C LYS A 913 9.25 -62.99 12.32
N ASP A 914 8.96 -63.16 13.61
CA ASP A 914 9.53 -64.23 14.44
C ASP A 914 11.08 -64.29 14.36
N GLY A 915 11.71 -63.11 14.24
CA GLY A 915 13.14 -62.91 14.08
C GLY A 915 13.69 -63.05 12.65
N TRP A 916 12.90 -63.54 11.69
CA TRP A 916 13.33 -63.65 10.30
C TRP A 916 13.28 -62.30 9.58
N CYS A 917 14.44 -61.74 9.25
CA CYS A 917 14.57 -60.50 8.48
C CYS A 917 14.66 -60.76 6.97
N SER A 918 13.82 -60.05 6.21
CA SER A 918 13.81 -60.02 4.74
C SER A 918 13.97 -58.59 4.24
N LEU A 919 14.98 -58.37 3.42
CA LEU A 919 15.26 -57.10 2.77
C LEU A 919 14.53 -57.04 1.43
N LYS A 920 14.02 -55.88 1.02
CA LYS A 920 13.15 -55.71 -0.15
C LYS A 920 13.56 -54.51 -1.00
N ASP A 921 13.33 -54.65 -2.29
CA ASP A 921 13.41 -53.57 -3.28
C ASP A 921 12.03 -53.41 -3.91
N ILE A 922 11.25 -52.47 -3.37
CA ILE A 922 9.86 -52.24 -3.76
C ILE A 922 9.73 -51.04 -4.71
N PRO A 923 8.85 -51.10 -5.72
CA PRO A 923 8.57 -49.97 -6.60
C PRO A 923 7.90 -48.80 -5.86
N LYS A 924 8.08 -47.58 -6.38
CA LYS A 924 7.39 -46.38 -5.89
C LYS A 924 5.88 -46.53 -6.05
N GLY A 925 5.15 -46.44 -4.94
CA GLY A 925 3.67 -46.53 -4.91
C GLY A 925 3.10 -47.90 -4.50
N LEU A 926 3.94 -48.89 -4.17
CA LEU A 926 3.46 -50.17 -3.62
C LEU A 926 2.80 -49.94 -2.24
N ARG A 927 1.62 -50.54 -2.02
CA ARG A 927 0.86 -50.40 -0.76
C ARG A 927 1.29 -51.45 0.26
N GLN A 928 1.33 -51.03 1.53
CA GLN A 928 1.51 -51.90 2.68
C GLN A 928 0.32 -52.87 2.84
N THR A 929 0.59 -54.12 3.16
CA THR A 929 -0.41 -55.15 3.51
C THR A 929 -0.34 -55.51 4.99
N ARG A 930 -1.41 -56.10 5.52
CA ARG A 930 -1.48 -56.47 6.95
C ARG A 930 -0.90 -57.87 7.16
N SER A 931 0.01 -58.01 8.13
CA SER A 931 0.65 -59.29 8.47
C SER A 931 0.87 -59.40 9.98
N GLU A 932 0.10 -60.25 10.66
CA GLU A 932 0.12 -60.33 12.13
C GLU A 932 1.47 -60.82 12.68
N ASN A 933 1.87 -60.27 13.85
CA ASN A 933 3.12 -60.55 14.56
C ASN A 933 4.38 -60.27 13.73
N SER A 934 4.31 -59.28 12.83
CA SER A 934 5.45 -58.86 12.01
C SER A 934 5.72 -57.36 12.08
N ILE A 935 6.88 -56.95 11.59
CA ILE A 935 7.31 -55.55 11.48
C ILE A 935 7.72 -55.31 10.03
N CYS A 936 7.36 -54.17 9.45
CA CYS A 936 7.86 -53.75 8.16
C CYS A 936 8.24 -52.27 8.18
N GLY A 937 9.22 -51.89 7.37
CA GLY A 937 9.72 -50.51 7.29
C GLY A 937 10.25 -50.17 5.91
N PHE A 938 10.44 -48.88 5.64
CA PHE A 938 11.00 -48.41 4.38
C PHE A 938 11.92 -47.20 4.59
N LEU A 939 12.80 -46.95 3.61
CA LEU A 939 13.80 -45.87 3.63
C LEU A 939 13.41 -44.80 2.60
N PRO A 940 12.74 -43.70 3.01
CA PRO A 940 12.15 -42.73 2.08
C PRO A 940 13.14 -42.07 1.12
N TRP A 941 14.39 -41.90 1.55
CA TRP A 941 15.46 -41.27 0.76
C TRP A 941 16.11 -42.21 -0.28
N LYS A 942 15.72 -43.50 -0.30
CA LYS A 942 16.15 -44.48 -1.31
C LYS A 942 15.03 -44.85 -2.30
N LEU A 943 13.86 -44.19 -2.25
CA LEU A 943 12.67 -44.44 -3.08
C LEU A 943 12.48 -43.45 -4.24
#